data_AF-A0A7G3ZFU3-F1
#
_entry.id   AF-A0A7G3ZFU3-F1
#
_cell.length_a   1.000
_cell.length_b   1.000
_cell.length_c   1.000
_cell.angle_alpha   90.00
_cell.angle_beta   90.00
_cell.angle_gamma   90.00
#
_symmetry.space_group_name_H-M   'P 1'
#
loop_
_entity.id
_entity.type
_entity.pdbx_description
1 polymer ?
#
loop_
_entity_poly.entity_id
_entity_poly.type
_entity_poly.pdbx_seq_one_letter_code
_entity_poly.pdbx_strand_id
1 'polypeptide(L)'
;MAGALENARKEIERVSLEDHDESEYGYIYSVSGPVVVAERMIGCAMYELVKVGHDNLVGEVIRIDGDKATIQVYEETAGVTVGDPVLRTGKPLSVELGPGLMETIYDGIQRPLKAIKEQSESIYIPRGVDVPALNRQIKWKFTPGSFKVGDHITGGDVFGTVFENSLIENHKILLPPRARGTVTWIAPAGEYTVDEKVLEVEFDGKKSDFPMYHTWPVRVPRPVAEKKSADFPLLTGQRVLDALFPCVQGGTTCIPGAFGCGKTVISQSLSKYSNSDVIIYVGCFAKGTPVMMHDGSVKAIETINVGEEVMGADGLGRKIVGLPRGREVMYKVSQKTEHRAYETDETRSAPVGLFEYTCNATHKLVVRTPRSCRTLNRTMKGVEYYEVVFFDLAKEKLKDGREIEVVKEISRSYPVTEGPERAAEIMKEYQEAGAGKQFFEWTIEARDVGALGAHVRKATHQVYAPVLYESDFFFHYVKDSKFCLKSEAPFALAYLLGLWVGDGLSDRAVFSVDSEDTTLFDRIIDFADILDLSAEYKDREIPKRAKTVGLFPKTIRGNDIGRNLNTDNPLWNAIVDLGYLKGGVKHVPSYLLTDSIPHREVFLAGLIDSDGYVRGEEAPAATIKTIHKTVMEGTVAVARSLGLTVSVNIEEAKVDKDGVNHRPAYAIYISGGDALLSVLANCASAKKHRAAPTKEVVRGLNEVYFEMKELQEDDYYGITLSENSDHQFMLANQLVVHNCGERGNEMAEVLMEFPELYTEKNGKKEPIMKRTTLVANTSNMPVAAREASIYTGITLAEYFRDQGRDVSMIADSSSRWAEALREISGRLGEMPADQGFPAYLGAKLASFYERAGKAVALGSPDRTGSVSIVAAVSPAGGDFSDPVTTATLGITQVFWGLDKKLAQRKHFPSINTSVSYSKYTNVLNKYYDSNYPEFPQLRDRIKEILSNAEELEQVVQLVGKSALSDSDKITLDVATLIKEDFLQQNGYSTYDAFCPIWKTFDMMRAFVGYHDEAQKAVANGANWSKLSEATSDVKHAVSSSKFFEPSRGQEEVHAEFEKLLSNMQERFAESTD
;
A
#
# COMPACT_ATOMS: atom_id res chain seq x y z
N MET A 1 -7.40 12.26 18.57
CA MET A 1 -7.32 10.79 18.74
C MET A 1 -8.26 10.24 19.81
N ALA A 2 -8.55 10.92 20.93
CA ALA A 2 -9.47 10.39 21.95
C ALA A 2 -10.98 10.47 21.59
N GLY A 3 -11.43 11.57 20.95
CA GLY A 3 -12.87 11.84 20.78
C GLY A 3 -13.62 10.94 19.77
N ALA A 4 -12.94 10.42 18.74
CA ALA A 4 -13.59 9.54 17.75
C ALA A 4 -13.80 8.11 18.30
N LEU A 5 -12.87 7.63 19.13
CA LEU A 5 -12.95 6.35 19.82
C LEU A 5 -14.01 6.37 20.96
N GLU A 6 -14.19 7.52 21.60
CA GLU A 6 -15.26 7.71 22.60
C GLU A 6 -16.66 7.74 21.97
N ASN A 7 -16.81 8.31 20.77
CA ASN A 7 -18.10 8.34 20.08
C ASN A 7 -18.54 6.94 19.62
N ALA A 8 -17.62 6.11 19.10
CA ALA A 8 -17.92 4.73 18.70
C ALA A 8 -18.23 3.79 19.88
N ARG A 9 -17.75 4.09 21.09
CA ARG A 9 -18.04 3.31 22.31
C ARG A 9 -19.43 3.57 22.91
N LYS A 10 -20.10 4.67 22.56
CA LYS A 10 -21.35 5.08 23.21
C LYS A 10 -22.59 4.30 22.78
N GLU A 11 -22.54 3.53 21.70
CA GLU A 11 -23.72 2.87 21.12
C GLU A 11 -23.68 1.33 21.13
N ILE A 12 -22.61 0.70 21.66
CA ILE A 12 -22.58 -0.77 21.74
C ILE A 12 -23.43 -1.20 22.94
N GLU A 13 -24.65 -1.69 22.67
CA GLU A 13 -25.44 -2.44 23.64
C GLU A 13 -24.60 -3.64 24.10
N ARG A 14 -24.06 -3.55 25.32
CA ARG A 14 -23.42 -4.68 25.99
C ARG A 14 -24.51 -5.71 26.27
N VAL A 15 -24.19 -6.97 26.01
CA VAL A 15 -25.09 -8.12 26.21
C VAL A 15 -25.87 -7.96 27.51
N SER A 16 -27.21 -7.96 27.38
CA SER A 16 -28.08 -8.34 28.48
C SER A 16 -27.73 -9.80 28.77
N LEU A 17 -27.25 -10.10 29.98
CA LEU A 17 -26.99 -11.47 30.42
C LEU A 17 -28.29 -12.30 30.55
N GLU A 18 -29.43 -11.77 30.08
CA GLU A 18 -30.78 -12.27 30.35
C GLU A 18 -31.36 -13.11 29.19
N ASP A 19 -30.74 -13.12 28.00
CA ASP A 19 -31.34 -13.74 26.79
C ASP A 19 -30.91 -15.19 26.49
N HIS A 20 -29.87 -15.72 27.15
CA HIS A 20 -29.32 -17.06 26.89
C HIS A 20 -29.07 -17.86 28.18
N ASP A 21 -29.24 -19.19 28.12
CA ASP A 21 -29.05 -20.07 29.27
C ASP A 21 -27.58 -20.07 29.74
N GLU A 22 -27.33 -19.96 31.05
CA GLU A 22 -25.98 -20.00 31.64
C GLU A 22 -25.15 -21.23 31.21
N SER A 23 -25.82 -22.32 30.85
CA SER A 23 -25.18 -23.55 30.37
C SER A 23 -24.47 -23.39 29.02
N GLU A 24 -24.81 -22.37 28.21
CA GLU A 24 -24.23 -22.15 26.88
C GLU A 24 -22.88 -21.41 26.94
N TYR A 25 -22.52 -20.84 28.09
CA TYR A 25 -21.32 -20.03 28.29
C TYR A 25 -20.13 -20.84 28.80
N GLY A 26 -18.96 -20.59 28.19
CA GLY A 26 -17.66 -20.87 28.78
C GLY A 26 -16.97 -19.59 29.25
N TYR A 27 -15.79 -19.74 29.83
CA TYR A 27 -14.99 -18.61 30.33
C TYR A 27 -13.55 -18.70 29.83
N ILE A 28 -12.96 -17.57 29.49
CA ILE A 28 -11.58 -17.54 29.01
C ILE A 28 -10.62 -17.93 30.13
N TYR A 29 -9.84 -18.98 29.90
CA TYR A 29 -8.79 -19.47 30.78
C TYR A 29 -7.43 -18.83 30.47
N SER A 30 -7.08 -18.70 29.18
CA SER A 30 -5.82 -18.08 28.75
C SER A 30 -5.91 -17.46 27.36
N VAL A 31 -5.15 -16.39 27.10
CA VAL A 31 -5.07 -15.71 25.80
C VAL A 31 -3.61 -15.65 25.35
N SER A 32 -3.32 -16.08 24.12
CA SER A 32 -1.99 -16.01 23.50
C SER A 32 -2.09 -15.61 22.03
N GLY A 33 -1.98 -14.30 21.77
CA GLY A 33 -2.17 -13.75 20.42
C GLY A 33 -3.57 -14.08 19.89
N PRO A 34 -3.73 -14.61 18.66
CA PRO A 34 -5.04 -14.94 18.09
C PRO A 34 -5.68 -16.22 18.66
N VAL A 35 -4.95 -16.96 19.52
CA VAL A 35 -5.43 -18.20 20.11
C VAL A 35 -5.90 -17.94 21.55
N VAL A 36 -7.14 -18.31 21.83
CA VAL A 36 -7.79 -18.20 23.13
C VAL A 36 -8.16 -19.59 23.62
N VAL A 37 -7.89 -19.91 24.89
CA VAL A 37 -8.35 -21.15 25.51
C VAL A 37 -9.45 -20.80 26.49
N ALA A 38 -10.62 -21.41 26.34
CA ALA A 38 -11.77 -21.24 27.22
C ALA A 38 -12.07 -22.55 27.97
N GLU A 39 -12.38 -22.46 29.26
CA GLU A 39 -12.83 -23.56 30.11
C GLU A 39 -14.36 -23.58 30.24
N ARG A 40 -14.90 -24.69 30.75
CA ARG A 40 -16.35 -24.97 30.82
C ARG A 40 -17.05 -24.98 29.46
N MET A 41 -16.33 -25.38 28.42
CA MET A 41 -16.85 -25.44 27.04
C MET A 41 -17.46 -26.82 26.71
N ILE A 42 -17.96 -27.57 27.70
CA ILE A 42 -18.49 -28.93 27.49
C ILE A 42 -19.71 -28.88 26.57
N GLY A 43 -19.63 -29.61 25.46
CA GLY A 43 -20.68 -29.65 24.43
C GLY A 43 -20.42 -28.72 23.25
N CYS A 44 -19.30 -28.00 23.20
CA CYS A 44 -18.85 -27.37 21.96
C CYS A 44 -18.40 -28.43 20.95
N ALA A 45 -18.60 -28.16 19.66
CA ALA A 45 -18.14 -28.98 18.56
C ALA A 45 -16.84 -28.42 17.95
N MET A 46 -16.10 -29.29 17.29
CA MET A 46 -14.91 -28.88 16.55
C MET A 46 -15.33 -28.10 15.29
N TYR A 47 -14.64 -26.99 14.98
CA TYR A 47 -15.02 -25.97 13.98
C TYR A 47 -16.31 -25.21 14.26
N GLU A 48 -16.81 -25.24 15.50
CA GLU A 48 -17.95 -24.43 15.89
C GLU A 48 -17.55 -22.95 16.02
N LEU A 49 -18.42 -22.06 15.55
CA LEU A 49 -18.29 -20.62 15.73
C LEU A 49 -18.68 -20.24 17.16
N VAL A 50 -17.91 -19.35 17.77
CA VAL A 50 -18.12 -18.86 19.14
C VAL A 50 -17.96 -17.34 19.16
N LYS A 51 -18.66 -16.68 20.09
CA LYS A 51 -18.49 -15.24 20.35
C LYS A 51 -17.66 -15.09 21.62
N VAL A 52 -16.49 -14.48 21.51
CA VAL A 52 -15.46 -14.43 22.56
C VAL A 52 -15.39 -13.03 23.16
N GLY A 53 -15.40 -12.95 24.49
CA GLY A 53 -15.23 -11.68 25.20
C GLY A 53 -16.50 -10.85 25.29
N HIS A 54 -16.43 -9.74 26.04
CA HIS A 54 -17.55 -8.79 26.14
C HIS A 54 -17.86 -8.06 24.82
N ASP A 55 -16.87 -7.96 23.94
CA ASP A 55 -17.00 -7.36 22.61
C ASP A 55 -17.57 -8.37 21.57
N ASN A 56 -17.94 -9.61 21.97
CA ASN A 56 -18.51 -10.63 21.08
C ASN A 56 -17.67 -10.94 19.82
N LEU A 57 -16.35 -11.00 19.98
CA LEU A 57 -15.43 -11.25 18.88
C LEU A 57 -15.69 -12.62 18.24
N VAL A 58 -15.73 -12.67 16.91
CA VAL A 58 -15.98 -13.94 16.21
C VAL A 58 -14.75 -14.85 16.31
N GLY A 59 -14.94 -16.08 16.77
CA GLY A 59 -13.90 -17.12 16.81
C GLY A 59 -14.41 -18.48 16.40
N GLU A 60 -13.49 -19.42 16.19
CA GLU A 60 -13.79 -20.81 15.82
C GLU A 60 -13.02 -21.79 16.71
N VAL A 61 -13.70 -22.83 17.19
CA VAL A 61 -13.10 -23.89 18.00
C VAL A 61 -12.22 -24.79 17.11
N ILE A 62 -10.94 -24.94 17.46
CA ILE A 62 -9.96 -25.70 16.66
C ILE A 62 -9.39 -26.93 17.37
N ARG A 63 -9.43 -26.97 18.70
CA ARG A 63 -9.02 -28.13 19.52
C ARG A 63 -9.87 -28.21 20.77
N ILE A 64 -10.22 -29.41 21.19
CA ILE A 64 -10.97 -29.68 22.42
C ILE A 64 -10.14 -30.65 23.27
N ASP A 65 -9.90 -30.29 24.53
CA ASP A 65 -9.17 -31.09 25.52
C ASP A 65 -9.95 -31.10 26.84
N GLY A 66 -10.70 -32.17 27.09
CA GLY A 66 -11.58 -32.29 28.26
C GLY A 66 -12.64 -31.19 28.29
N ASP A 67 -12.59 -30.33 29.31
CA ASP A 67 -13.49 -29.18 29.48
C ASP A 67 -12.97 -27.88 28.83
N LYS A 68 -11.76 -27.91 28.29
CA LYS A 68 -11.11 -26.76 27.64
C LYS A 68 -11.24 -26.83 26.13
N ALA A 69 -11.62 -25.71 25.52
CA ALA A 69 -11.62 -25.53 24.08
C ALA A 69 -10.59 -24.48 23.69
N THR A 70 -9.73 -24.81 22.72
CA THR A 70 -8.85 -23.86 22.05
C THR A 70 -9.60 -23.27 20.88
N ILE A 71 -9.70 -21.95 20.87
CA ILE A 71 -10.47 -21.13 19.95
C ILE A 71 -9.49 -20.23 19.20
N GLN A 72 -9.66 -20.17 17.89
CA GLN A 72 -8.98 -19.23 17.02
C GLN A 72 -9.89 -18.04 16.77
N VAL A 73 -9.46 -16.85 17.17
CA VAL A 73 -10.26 -15.63 17.01
C VAL A 73 -9.96 -15.01 15.64
N TYR A 74 -11.02 -14.68 14.89
CA TYR A 74 -10.96 -14.05 13.57
C TYR A 74 -10.76 -12.53 13.63
N GLU A 75 -10.80 -11.98 14.82
CA GLU A 75 -10.60 -10.58 15.17
C GLU A 75 -9.37 -10.37 16.07
N GLU A 76 -9.01 -9.12 16.31
CA GLU A 76 -7.90 -8.79 17.22
C GLU A 76 -8.31 -9.04 18.68
N THR A 77 -7.53 -9.85 19.39
CA THR A 77 -7.78 -10.25 20.79
C THR A 77 -7.29 -9.23 21.83
N ALA A 78 -6.79 -8.07 21.39
CA ALA A 78 -6.25 -7.04 22.28
C ALA A 78 -7.34 -6.51 23.23
N GLY A 79 -7.14 -6.65 24.54
CA GLY A 79 -8.11 -6.19 25.55
C GLY A 79 -9.12 -7.23 25.99
N VAL A 80 -9.07 -8.45 25.44
CA VAL A 80 -9.77 -9.62 26.00
C VAL A 80 -9.04 -10.08 27.28
N THR A 81 -9.77 -10.32 28.36
CA THR A 81 -9.21 -10.70 29.66
C THR A 81 -9.61 -12.11 30.10
N VAL A 82 -8.82 -12.68 31.03
CA VAL A 82 -9.13 -13.98 31.65
C VAL A 82 -10.40 -13.83 32.48
N GLY A 83 -11.35 -14.76 32.30
CA GLY A 83 -12.67 -14.70 32.91
C GLY A 83 -13.76 -14.08 32.05
N ASP A 84 -13.44 -13.49 30.89
CA ASP A 84 -14.48 -13.00 29.98
C ASP A 84 -15.35 -14.18 29.46
N PRO A 85 -16.64 -13.95 29.19
CA PRO A 85 -17.54 -14.99 28.72
C PRO A 85 -17.24 -15.38 27.26
N VAL A 86 -17.50 -16.65 26.93
CA VAL A 86 -17.47 -17.19 25.58
C VAL A 86 -18.81 -17.86 25.29
N LEU A 87 -19.56 -17.33 24.33
CA LEU A 87 -20.85 -17.87 23.91
C LEU A 87 -20.67 -18.86 22.75
N ARG A 88 -21.33 -20.00 22.86
CA ARG A 88 -21.39 -21.06 21.84
C ARG A 88 -22.56 -20.84 20.90
N THR A 89 -22.33 -20.94 19.59
CA THR A 89 -23.40 -20.75 18.59
C THR A 89 -24.03 -22.05 18.12
N GLY A 90 -23.40 -23.20 18.40
CA GLY A 90 -23.82 -24.53 17.94
C GLY A 90 -23.69 -24.74 16.43
N LYS A 91 -23.12 -23.78 15.69
CA LYS A 91 -23.03 -23.80 14.22
C LYS A 91 -21.60 -23.52 13.77
N PRO A 92 -21.13 -24.17 12.69
CA PRO A 92 -19.84 -23.83 12.09
C PRO A 92 -19.89 -22.49 11.36
N LEU A 93 -18.72 -21.93 11.04
CA LEU A 93 -18.60 -20.74 10.18
C LEU A 93 -19.37 -20.97 8.87
N SER A 94 -20.40 -20.14 8.67
CA SER A 94 -21.35 -20.27 7.59
C SER A 94 -21.55 -18.92 6.91
N VAL A 95 -21.79 -18.95 5.61
CA VAL A 95 -22.04 -17.77 4.78
C VAL A 95 -23.49 -17.72 4.34
N GLU A 96 -24.03 -16.51 4.21
CA GLU A 96 -25.35 -16.26 3.66
C GLU A 96 -25.29 -16.25 2.13
N LEU A 97 -26.17 -17.01 1.50
CA LEU A 97 -26.24 -17.18 0.05
C LEU A 97 -27.63 -16.76 -0.45
N GLY A 98 -27.70 -15.73 -1.29
CA GLY A 98 -28.96 -15.17 -1.77
C GLY A 98 -28.77 -13.93 -2.65
N PRO A 99 -29.86 -13.22 -2.99
CA PRO A 99 -29.79 -11.98 -3.76
C PRO A 99 -29.16 -10.84 -2.95
N GLY A 100 -28.31 -10.04 -3.61
CA GLY A 100 -27.54 -8.95 -2.99
C GLY A 100 -26.05 -9.27 -2.77
N LEU A 101 -25.59 -10.45 -3.22
CA LEU A 101 -24.18 -10.83 -3.18
C LEU A 101 -23.35 -10.12 -4.26
N MET A 102 -23.96 -9.80 -5.40
CA MET A 102 -23.30 -9.11 -6.51
C MET A 102 -23.11 -7.64 -6.19
N GLU A 103 -22.05 -7.02 -6.73
CA GLU A 103 -21.68 -5.61 -6.48
C GLU A 103 -21.21 -5.33 -5.02
N THR A 104 -21.32 -6.32 -4.12
CA THR A 104 -20.95 -6.18 -2.71
C THR A 104 -19.50 -6.57 -2.46
N ILE A 105 -18.87 -5.84 -1.54
CA ILE A 105 -17.49 -6.08 -1.07
C ILE A 105 -17.57 -6.57 0.38
N TYR A 106 -17.08 -7.78 0.59
CA TYR A 106 -17.06 -8.50 1.86
C TYR A 106 -15.68 -8.50 2.51
N ASP A 107 -15.60 -8.63 3.82
CA ASP A 107 -14.39 -9.05 4.52
C ASP A 107 -14.22 -10.59 4.54
N GLY A 108 -13.16 -11.10 5.18
CA GLY A 108 -12.88 -12.54 5.25
C GLY A 108 -13.98 -13.41 5.90
N ILE A 109 -14.85 -12.81 6.72
CA ILE A 109 -15.97 -13.49 7.39
C ILE A 109 -17.35 -13.07 6.82
N GLN A 110 -17.36 -12.50 5.62
CA GLN A 110 -18.57 -12.11 4.87
C GLN A 110 -19.35 -10.92 5.44
N ARG A 111 -18.69 -9.95 6.09
CA ARG A 111 -19.33 -8.68 6.47
C ARG A 111 -19.14 -7.60 5.38
N PRO A 112 -20.19 -6.87 4.98
CA PRO A 112 -20.09 -5.88 3.92
C PRO A 112 -19.37 -4.61 4.38
N LEU A 113 -18.21 -4.31 3.77
CA LEU A 113 -17.35 -3.19 4.18
C LEU A 113 -18.05 -1.82 4.06
N LYS A 114 -18.90 -1.65 3.05
CA LYS A 114 -19.67 -0.41 2.84
C LYS A 114 -20.65 -0.17 3.98
N ALA A 115 -21.38 -1.20 4.41
CA ALA A 115 -22.35 -1.09 5.49
C ALA A 115 -21.67 -0.86 6.84
N ILE A 116 -20.53 -1.51 7.10
CA ILE A 116 -19.72 -1.25 8.32
C ILE A 116 -19.31 0.23 8.38
N LYS A 117 -18.83 0.78 7.26
CA LYS A 117 -18.43 2.20 7.18
C LYS A 117 -19.61 3.14 7.43
N GLU A 118 -20.77 2.85 6.85
CA GLU A 118 -21.99 3.64 7.01
C GLU A 118 -22.52 3.59 8.45
N GLN A 119 -22.53 2.41 9.08
CA GLN A 119 -23.01 2.24 10.45
C GLN A 119 -22.06 2.80 11.51
N SER A 120 -20.74 2.65 11.32
CA SER A 120 -19.75 3.10 12.30
C SER A 120 -19.34 4.57 12.15
N GLU A 121 -19.77 5.23 11.05
CA GLU A 121 -19.33 6.57 10.61
C GLU A 121 -17.81 6.76 10.68
N SER A 122 -17.06 5.68 10.52
CA SER A 122 -15.63 5.61 10.74
C SER A 122 -14.93 5.02 9.52
N ILE A 123 -13.67 5.37 9.37
CA ILE A 123 -12.77 4.75 8.38
C ILE A 123 -12.18 3.43 8.87
N TYR A 124 -12.36 3.10 10.16
CA TYR A 124 -11.87 1.87 10.79
C TYR A 124 -13.01 0.89 11.01
N ILE A 125 -12.72 -0.40 10.90
CA ILE A 125 -13.64 -1.49 11.25
C ILE A 125 -13.62 -1.64 12.77
N PRO A 126 -14.72 -1.36 13.49
CA PRO A 126 -14.78 -1.58 14.92
C PRO A 126 -14.67 -3.08 15.25
N ARG A 127 -14.08 -3.41 16.40
CA ARG A 127 -14.05 -4.79 16.89
C ARG A 127 -15.43 -5.20 17.38
N GLY A 128 -15.81 -6.45 17.14
CA GLY A 128 -17.11 -6.97 17.55
C GLY A 128 -18.29 -6.45 16.73
N VAL A 129 -18.03 -5.76 15.60
CA VAL A 129 -19.10 -5.25 14.76
C VAL A 129 -19.83 -6.42 14.08
N ASP A 130 -21.12 -6.52 14.34
CA ASP A 130 -22.01 -7.56 13.79
C ASP A 130 -22.97 -6.90 12.80
N VAL A 131 -22.74 -7.13 11.50
CA VAL A 131 -23.53 -6.58 10.39
C VAL A 131 -24.00 -7.73 9.51
N PRO A 132 -25.30 -7.80 9.15
CA PRO A 132 -25.80 -8.83 8.23
C PRO A 132 -25.05 -8.83 6.90
N ALA A 133 -24.76 -10.02 6.36
CA ALA A 133 -24.06 -10.17 5.09
C ALA A 133 -24.90 -9.68 3.90
N LEU A 134 -26.22 -9.92 3.94
CA LEU A 134 -27.18 -9.41 2.98
C LEU A 134 -28.00 -8.25 3.58
N ASN A 135 -28.25 -7.22 2.78
CA ASN A 135 -29.02 -6.07 3.24
C ASN A 135 -30.51 -6.43 3.41
N ARG A 136 -31.00 -6.33 4.66
CA ARG A 136 -32.39 -6.66 5.04
C ARG A 136 -33.42 -5.62 4.64
N GLN A 137 -32.99 -4.41 4.25
CA GLN A 137 -33.86 -3.30 3.90
C GLN A 137 -34.20 -3.24 2.40
N ILE A 138 -33.34 -3.83 1.55
CA ILE A 138 -33.55 -3.82 0.10
C ILE A 138 -34.69 -4.77 -0.26
N LYS A 139 -35.64 -4.26 -1.05
CA LYS A 139 -36.72 -5.05 -1.62
C LYS A 139 -36.34 -5.56 -3.00
N TRP A 140 -36.57 -6.83 -3.22
CA TRP A 140 -36.28 -7.53 -4.46
C TRP A 140 -37.58 -7.97 -5.14
N LYS A 141 -37.63 -7.81 -6.47
CA LYS A 141 -38.77 -8.26 -7.26
C LYS A 141 -38.69 -9.77 -7.50
N PHE A 142 -39.45 -10.52 -6.71
CA PHE A 142 -39.54 -11.96 -6.79
C PHE A 142 -40.57 -12.40 -7.81
N THR A 143 -40.20 -13.39 -8.62
CA THR A 143 -41.10 -14.10 -9.53
C THR A 143 -41.07 -15.58 -9.19
N PRO A 144 -42.19 -16.20 -8.78
CA PRO A 144 -42.24 -17.61 -8.45
C PRO A 144 -41.95 -18.47 -9.70
N GLY A 145 -41.31 -19.62 -9.48
CA GLY A 145 -40.97 -20.58 -10.52
C GLY A 145 -42.16 -21.43 -10.97
N SER A 146 -41.88 -22.59 -11.55
CA SER A 146 -42.91 -23.50 -12.08
C SER A 146 -43.67 -24.30 -11.02
N PHE A 147 -43.27 -24.23 -9.75
CA PHE A 147 -43.84 -25.02 -8.66
C PHE A 147 -45.17 -24.47 -8.15
N LYS A 148 -46.10 -25.38 -7.83
CA LYS A 148 -47.42 -25.09 -7.26
C LYS A 148 -47.55 -25.67 -5.85
N VAL A 149 -48.54 -25.17 -5.12
CA VAL A 149 -48.93 -25.75 -3.83
C VAL A 149 -49.35 -27.21 -4.04
N GLY A 150 -48.74 -28.12 -3.29
CA GLY A 150 -48.92 -29.57 -3.40
C GLY A 150 -47.81 -30.29 -4.18
N ASP A 151 -46.92 -29.57 -4.86
CA ASP A 151 -45.81 -30.19 -5.58
C ASP A 151 -44.70 -30.63 -4.60
N HIS A 152 -44.01 -31.72 -4.95
CA HIS A 152 -42.83 -32.17 -4.23
C HIS A 152 -41.60 -31.36 -4.67
N ILE A 153 -40.83 -30.91 -3.69
CA ILE A 153 -39.60 -30.14 -3.90
C ILE A 153 -38.44 -30.77 -3.12
N THR A 154 -37.24 -30.73 -3.70
CA THR A 154 -36.00 -31.24 -3.11
C THR A 154 -34.91 -30.17 -3.11
N GLY A 155 -33.86 -30.41 -2.32
CA GLY A 155 -32.73 -29.50 -2.19
C GLY A 155 -32.05 -29.24 -3.52
N GLY A 156 -31.81 -27.96 -3.81
CA GLY A 156 -31.27 -27.48 -5.08
C GLY A 156 -32.32 -27.01 -6.08
N ASP A 157 -33.60 -27.37 -5.91
CA ASP A 157 -34.67 -26.96 -6.83
C ASP A 157 -34.84 -25.43 -6.87
N VAL A 158 -35.10 -24.89 -8.06
CA VAL A 158 -35.35 -23.46 -8.28
C VAL A 158 -36.83 -23.16 -8.07
N PHE A 159 -37.18 -22.60 -6.91
CA PHE A 159 -38.58 -22.26 -6.62
C PHE A 159 -38.96 -20.83 -7.02
N GLY A 160 -37.99 -19.99 -7.41
CA GLY A 160 -38.27 -18.68 -7.97
C GLY A 160 -37.02 -17.97 -8.46
N THR A 161 -37.22 -16.79 -9.04
CA THR A 161 -36.15 -15.95 -9.59
C THR A 161 -36.32 -14.51 -9.15
N VAL A 162 -35.20 -13.84 -8.92
CA VAL A 162 -35.11 -12.43 -8.57
C VAL A 162 -34.27 -11.70 -9.62
N PHE A 163 -34.70 -10.50 -9.99
CA PHE A 163 -33.84 -9.59 -10.76
C PHE A 163 -32.84 -8.93 -9.84
N GLU A 164 -31.55 -9.27 -9.99
CA GLU A 164 -30.47 -8.69 -9.17
C GLU A 164 -29.84 -7.49 -9.88
N ASN A 165 -29.41 -7.66 -11.13
CA ASN A 165 -28.82 -6.57 -11.92
C ASN A 165 -28.96 -6.79 -13.44
N SER A 166 -28.46 -5.84 -14.23
CA SER A 166 -28.53 -5.87 -15.71
C SER A 166 -27.72 -6.99 -16.36
N LEU A 167 -26.66 -7.50 -15.72
CA LEU A 167 -25.85 -8.61 -16.25
C LEU A 167 -26.36 -9.99 -15.78
N ILE A 168 -27.00 -10.01 -14.61
CA ILE A 168 -27.57 -11.15 -13.90
C ILE A 168 -29.06 -10.86 -13.70
N GLU A 169 -29.81 -10.94 -14.81
CA GLU A 169 -31.23 -10.63 -14.84
C GLU A 169 -32.07 -11.64 -14.02
N ASN A 170 -31.59 -12.87 -13.91
CA ASN A 170 -32.30 -13.97 -13.23
C ASN A 170 -31.38 -14.62 -12.18
N HIS A 171 -31.38 -14.08 -10.97
CA HIS A 171 -30.82 -14.76 -9.79
C HIS A 171 -31.79 -15.86 -9.37
N LYS A 172 -31.37 -17.13 -9.49
CA LYS A 172 -32.22 -18.28 -9.19
C LYS A 172 -32.20 -18.56 -7.69
N ILE A 173 -33.36 -18.54 -7.04
CA ILE A 173 -33.50 -18.85 -5.62
C ILE A 173 -33.64 -20.36 -5.46
N LEU A 174 -32.74 -20.96 -4.70
CA LEU A 174 -32.59 -22.41 -4.56
C LEU A 174 -33.10 -22.88 -3.20
N LEU A 175 -33.78 -24.03 -3.16
CA LEU A 175 -34.06 -24.68 -1.88
C LEU A 175 -32.73 -25.19 -1.27
N PRO A 176 -32.50 -25.02 0.05
CA PRO A 176 -31.29 -25.52 0.69
C PRO A 176 -31.06 -27.02 0.43
N PRO A 177 -29.83 -27.48 0.16
CA PRO A 177 -29.57 -28.86 -0.28
C PRO A 177 -30.08 -29.98 0.64
N ARG A 178 -30.24 -29.71 1.94
CA ARG A 178 -30.74 -30.69 2.93
C ARG A 178 -32.25 -30.68 3.10
N ALA A 179 -32.93 -29.67 2.57
CA ALA A 179 -34.38 -29.53 2.68
C ALA A 179 -35.07 -30.32 1.56
N ARG A 180 -36.20 -30.92 1.89
CA ARG A 180 -37.09 -31.63 0.97
C ARG A 180 -38.49 -31.64 1.55
N GLY A 181 -39.52 -31.80 0.73
CA GLY A 181 -40.88 -31.97 1.22
C GLY A 181 -41.92 -31.56 0.17
N THR A 182 -43.12 -31.22 0.63
CA THR A 182 -44.22 -30.80 -0.22
C THR A 182 -44.52 -29.34 0.01
N VAL A 183 -44.67 -28.56 -1.06
CA VAL A 183 -44.95 -27.12 -0.96
C VAL A 183 -46.35 -26.91 -0.40
N THR A 184 -46.47 -26.27 0.76
CA THR A 184 -47.77 -25.92 1.35
C THR A 184 -48.18 -24.49 1.00
N TRP A 185 -47.21 -23.61 0.80
CA TRP A 185 -47.44 -22.22 0.44
C TRP A 185 -46.25 -21.64 -0.32
N ILE A 186 -46.52 -20.78 -1.31
CA ILE A 186 -45.53 -20.04 -2.08
C ILE A 186 -46.00 -18.59 -2.24
N ALA A 187 -45.08 -17.64 -2.09
CA ALA A 187 -45.39 -16.22 -2.22
C ALA A 187 -45.73 -15.85 -3.68
N PRO A 188 -46.73 -14.98 -3.93
CA PRO A 188 -47.03 -14.48 -5.26
C PRO A 188 -45.92 -13.56 -5.79
N ALA A 189 -45.90 -13.29 -7.10
CA ALA A 189 -44.95 -12.34 -7.67
C ALA A 189 -45.12 -10.95 -7.06
N GLY A 190 -44.03 -10.34 -6.58
CA GLY A 190 -44.09 -9.11 -5.79
C GLY A 190 -42.72 -8.64 -5.31
N GLU A 191 -42.71 -7.55 -4.55
CA GLU A 191 -41.50 -7.03 -3.90
C GLU A 191 -41.44 -7.52 -2.46
N TYR A 192 -40.36 -8.21 -2.11
CA TYR A 192 -40.13 -8.74 -0.77
C TYR A 192 -38.70 -8.46 -0.35
N THR A 193 -38.45 -8.35 0.96
CA THR A 193 -37.09 -8.33 1.49
C THR A 193 -36.48 -9.73 1.53
N VAL A 194 -35.16 -9.79 1.75
CA VAL A 194 -34.42 -11.06 1.79
C VAL A 194 -34.88 -11.98 2.94
N ASP A 195 -35.36 -11.40 4.05
CA ASP A 195 -35.79 -12.12 5.26
C ASP A 195 -37.25 -12.57 5.23
N GLU A 196 -38.05 -11.99 4.34
CA GLU A 196 -39.45 -12.35 4.21
C GLU A 196 -39.60 -13.80 3.73
N LYS A 197 -40.56 -14.50 4.32
CA LYS A 197 -40.90 -15.88 3.95
C LYS A 197 -41.43 -15.92 2.52
N VAL A 198 -40.80 -16.73 1.68
CA VAL A 198 -41.17 -16.90 0.26
C VAL A 198 -41.76 -18.29 -0.02
N LEU A 199 -41.36 -19.29 0.77
CA LEU A 199 -41.79 -20.67 0.60
C LEU A 199 -42.05 -21.34 1.96
N GLU A 200 -43.12 -22.12 2.06
CA GLU A 200 -43.37 -23.05 3.17
C GLU A 200 -43.37 -24.48 2.61
N VAL A 201 -42.59 -25.35 3.26
CA VAL A 201 -42.49 -26.77 2.88
C VAL A 201 -42.81 -27.63 4.10
N GLU A 202 -43.63 -28.65 3.89
CA GLU A 202 -43.95 -29.66 4.90
C GLU A 202 -43.20 -30.97 4.62
N PHE A 203 -42.53 -31.49 5.64
CA PHE A 203 -41.86 -32.78 5.62
C PHE A 203 -42.05 -33.50 6.95
N ASP A 204 -42.48 -34.77 6.91
CA ASP A 204 -42.78 -35.59 8.10
C ASP A 204 -43.66 -34.88 9.16
N GLY A 205 -44.66 -34.10 8.71
CA GLY A 205 -45.59 -33.36 9.57
C GLY A 205 -45.01 -32.09 10.22
N LYS A 206 -43.76 -31.73 9.93
CA LYS A 206 -43.13 -30.47 10.37
C LYS A 206 -43.08 -29.47 9.21
N LYS A 207 -43.68 -28.29 9.42
CA LYS A 207 -43.61 -27.16 8.49
C LYS A 207 -42.33 -26.37 8.71
N SER A 208 -41.63 -26.06 7.62
CA SER A 208 -40.40 -25.26 7.62
C SER A 208 -40.53 -24.10 6.64
N ASP A 209 -40.12 -22.92 7.09
CA ASP A 209 -40.19 -21.69 6.31
C ASP A 209 -38.84 -21.40 5.64
N PHE A 210 -38.88 -20.98 4.39
CA PHE A 210 -37.69 -20.64 3.60
C PHE A 210 -37.81 -19.21 3.04
N PRO A 211 -36.85 -18.33 3.41
CA PRO A 211 -36.73 -17.00 2.81
C PRO A 211 -35.96 -17.06 1.48
N MET A 212 -35.59 -15.90 0.93
CA MET A 212 -34.83 -15.84 -0.35
C MET A 212 -33.36 -16.23 -0.23
N TYR A 213 -32.84 -16.33 0.98
CA TYR A 213 -31.46 -16.69 1.24
C TYR A 213 -31.38 -17.94 2.11
N HIS A 214 -30.23 -18.60 2.10
CA HIS A 214 -29.92 -19.67 3.04
C HIS A 214 -28.48 -19.60 3.50
N THR A 215 -28.20 -20.21 4.64
CA THR A 215 -26.85 -20.31 5.18
C THR A 215 -26.18 -21.61 4.75
N TRP A 216 -24.88 -21.56 4.48
CA TRP A 216 -24.09 -22.74 4.16
C TRP A 216 -22.70 -22.72 4.81
N PRO A 217 -22.23 -23.82 5.42
CA PRO A 217 -20.92 -23.90 6.04
C PRO A 217 -19.79 -23.81 5.02
N VAL A 218 -18.81 -22.91 5.25
CA VAL A 218 -17.76 -22.60 4.26
C VAL A 218 -16.75 -23.74 4.04
N ARG A 219 -16.58 -24.60 5.06
CA ARG A 219 -15.66 -25.74 5.03
C ARG A 219 -16.26 -26.98 4.35
N VAL A 220 -17.57 -26.98 4.08
CA VAL A 220 -18.25 -28.11 3.42
C VAL A 220 -18.53 -27.72 1.96
N PRO A 221 -18.01 -28.48 0.97
CA PRO A 221 -18.31 -28.21 -0.42
C PRO A 221 -19.81 -28.37 -0.68
N ARG A 222 -20.38 -27.49 -1.51
CA ARG A 222 -21.79 -27.58 -1.89
C ARG A 222 -22.01 -28.84 -2.74
N PRO A 223 -23.03 -29.66 -2.42
CA PRO A 223 -23.25 -30.92 -3.09
C PRO A 223 -23.72 -30.69 -4.53
N VAL A 224 -23.34 -31.61 -5.42
CA VAL A 224 -23.68 -31.60 -6.85
C VAL A 224 -24.24 -32.97 -7.25
N ALA A 225 -24.99 -33.02 -8.34
CA ALA A 225 -25.57 -34.28 -8.82
C ALA A 225 -24.50 -35.18 -9.42
N GLU A 226 -23.69 -34.63 -10.32
CA GLU A 226 -22.63 -35.35 -11.03
C GLU A 226 -21.51 -34.39 -11.44
N LYS A 227 -20.23 -34.79 -11.28
CA LYS A 227 -19.09 -34.06 -11.84
C LYS A 227 -18.89 -34.45 -13.30
N LYS A 228 -18.77 -33.47 -14.19
CA LYS A 228 -18.54 -33.65 -15.63
C LYS A 228 -17.11 -33.25 -16.00
N SER A 229 -16.59 -33.85 -17.07
CA SER A 229 -15.33 -33.37 -17.66
C SER A 229 -15.55 -32.01 -18.35
N ALA A 230 -14.62 -31.08 -18.12
CA ALA A 230 -14.63 -29.76 -18.75
C ALA A 230 -14.07 -29.83 -20.17
N ASP A 231 -14.89 -29.49 -21.16
CA ASP A 231 -14.64 -29.60 -22.59
C ASP A 231 -14.67 -28.25 -23.34
N PHE A 232 -14.97 -27.16 -22.62
CA PHE A 232 -15.06 -25.81 -23.18
C PHE A 232 -13.92 -24.92 -22.65
N PRO A 233 -13.24 -24.13 -23.51
CA PRO A 233 -12.11 -23.31 -23.09
C PRO A 233 -12.53 -22.10 -22.26
N LEU A 234 -11.72 -21.78 -21.25
CA LEU A 234 -11.75 -20.50 -20.55
C LEU A 234 -10.93 -19.51 -21.36
N LEU A 235 -11.60 -18.66 -22.14
CA LEU A 235 -10.94 -17.65 -22.96
C LEU A 235 -10.49 -16.51 -22.06
N THR A 236 -9.20 -16.19 -22.08
CA THR A 236 -8.59 -15.14 -21.26
C THR A 236 -8.42 -13.82 -22.03
N GLY A 237 -8.43 -13.88 -23.37
CA GLY A 237 -8.14 -12.75 -24.24
C GLY A 237 -6.65 -12.50 -24.46
N GLN A 238 -5.78 -13.29 -23.82
CA GLN A 238 -4.33 -13.23 -23.98
C GLN A 238 -3.87 -14.34 -24.93
N ARG A 239 -3.14 -13.98 -26.00
CA ARG A 239 -2.70 -14.91 -27.04
C ARG A 239 -1.90 -16.09 -26.49
N VAL A 240 -0.92 -15.82 -25.63
CA VAL A 240 -0.05 -16.87 -25.06
C VAL A 240 -0.83 -17.83 -24.17
N LEU A 241 -1.80 -17.34 -23.39
CA LEU A 241 -2.58 -18.16 -22.47
C LEU A 241 -3.62 -18.98 -23.23
N ASP A 242 -4.30 -18.39 -24.20
CA ASP A 242 -5.36 -19.08 -24.96
C ASP A 242 -4.80 -20.04 -26.03
N ALA A 243 -3.60 -19.80 -26.55
CA ALA A 243 -2.97 -20.65 -27.56
C ALA A 243 -2.05 -21.72 -26.97
N LEU A 244 -1.00 -21.33 -26.23
CA LEU A 244 0.05 -22.27 -25.81
C LEU A 244 -0.33 -23.04 -24.55
N PHE A 245 -0.98 -22.38 -23.60
CA PHE A 245 -1.27 -22.93 -22.27
C PHE A 245 -2.74 -22.76 -21.87
N PRO A 246 -3.69 -23.26 -22.69
CA PRO A 246 -5.11 -22.98 -22.49
C PRO A 246 -5.64 -23.59 -21.20
N CYS A 247 -6.61 -22.88 -20.59
CA CYS A 247 -7.42 -23.38 -19.49
C CYS A 247 -8.85 -23.70 -19.97
N VAL A 248 -9.58 -24.47 -19.18
CA VAL A 248 -10.97 -24.88 -19.43
C VAL A 248 -11.90 -24.25 -18.39
N GLN A 249 -13.17 -24.05 -18.75
CA GLN A 249 -14.19 -23.66 -17.79
C GLN A 249 -14.47 -24.81 -16.81
N GLY A 250 -14.14 -24.60 -15.54
CA GLY A 250 -14.06 -25.66 -14.54
C GLY A 250 -12.64 -26.14 -14.24
N GLY A 251 -11.63 -25.56 -14.88
CA GLY A 251 -10.22 -25.93 -14.73
C GLY A 251 -9.57 -25.33 -13.49
N THR A 252 -8.36 -25.83 -13.18
CA THR A 252 -7.50 -25.33 -12.12
C THR A 252 -6.20 -24.81 -12.72
N THR A 253 -5.92 -23.53 -12.46
CA THR A 253 -4.73 -22.84 -12.96
C THR A 253 -3.92 -22.25 -11.82
N CYS A 254 -2.61 -22.44 -11.88
CA CYS A 254 -1.63 -21.78 -11.03
C CYS A 254 -0.86 -20.71 -11.81
N ILE A 255 -0.72 -19.52 -11.23
CA ILE A 255 0.14 -18.44 -11.74
C ILE A 255 1.23 -18.17 -10.71
N PRO A 256 2.37 -18.88 -10.75
CA PRO A 256 3.49 -18.51 -9.92
C PRO A 256 4.32 -17.41 -10.57
N GLY A 257 4.86 -16.54 -9.74
CA GLY A 257 5.84 -15.56 -10.19
C GLY A 257 6.37 -14.74 -9.04
N ALA A 258 7.55 -14.17 -9.22
CA ALA A 258 8.06 -13.17 -8.31
C ALA A 258 7.13 -11.93 -8.29
N PHE A 259 7.31 -11.08 -7.29
CA PHE A 259 6.60 -9.81 -7.20
C PHE A 259 6.95 -8.90 -8.40
N GLY A 260 5.97 -8.12 -8.86
CA GLY A 260 6.14 -7.23 -10.03
C GLY A 260 6.24 -7.93 -11.39
N CYS A 261 6.01 -9.25 -11.48
CA CYS A 261 6.06 -9.97 -12.77
C CYS A 261 4.75 -9.84 -13.60
N GLY A 262 3.72 -9.15 -13.10
CA GLY A 262 2.45 -8.98 -13.81
C GLY A 262 1.35 -9.99 -13.45
N LYS A 263 1.41 -10.63 -12.27
CA LYS A 263 0.35 -11.54 -11.78
C LYS A 263 -1.01 -10.84 -11.71
N THR A 264 -1.06 -9.70 -11.01
CA THR A 264 -2.27 -8.89 -10.82
C THR A 264 -2.80 -8.37 -12.15
N VAL A 265 -1.93 -7.99 -13.09
CA VAL A 265 -2.30 -7.57 -14.45
C VAL A 265 -3.00 -8.71 -15.22
N ILE A 266 -2.50 -9.94 -15.09
CA ILE A 266 -3.15 -11.12 -15.70
C ILE A 266 -4.49 -11.42 -15.01
N SER A 267 -4.54 -11.40 -13.67
CA SER A 267 -5.78 -11.58 -12.91
C SER A 267 -6.85 -10.54 -13.26
N GLN A 268 -6.44 -9.29 -13.44
CA GLN A 268 -7.32 -8.20 -13.85
C GLN A 268 -7.79 -8.36 -15.29
N SER A 269 -6.89 -8.71 -16.21
CA SER A 269 -7.22 -8.98 -17.62
C SER A 269 -8.20 -10.14 -17.75
N LEU A 270 -8.01 -11.19 -16.96
CA LEU A 270 -8.95 -12.32 -16.86
C LEU A 270 -10.31 -11.87 -16.32
N SER A 271 -10.35 -10.98 -15.33
CA SER A 271 -11.60 -10.42 -14.81
C SER A 271 -12.34 -9.55 -15.84
N LYS A 272 -11.58 -8.82 -16.68
CA LYS A 272 -12.14 -7.97 -17.75
C LYS A 272 -12.74 -8.82 -18.87
N TYR A 273 -11.94 -9.73 -19.41
CA TYR A 273 -12.17 -10.33 -20.72
C TYR A 273 -12.58 -11.79 -20.70
N SER A 274 -12.57 -12.45 -19.54
CA SER A 274 -12.97 -13.85 -19.50
C SER A 274 -14.44 -14.05 -19.88
N ASN A 275 -14.70 -15.18 -20.51
CA ASN A 275 -16.04 -15.66 -20.86
C ASN A 275 -16.82 -16.21 -19.65
N SER A 276 -16.51 -15.75 -18.44
CA SER A 276 -17.20 -16.16 -17.20
C SER A 276 -18.42 -15.27 -16.93
N ASP A 277 -19.49 -15.87 -16.44
CA ASP A 277 -20.71 -15.16 -16.04
C ASP A 277 -20.51 -14.36 -14.74
N VAL A 278 -19.71 -14.90 -13.83
CA VAL A 278 -19.49 -14.37 -12.48
C VAL A 278 -18.02 -14.45 -12.12
N ILE A 279 -17.50 -13.40 -11.46
CA ILE A 279 -16.12 -13.34 -10.98
C ILE A 279 -16.11 -13.17 -9.46
N ILE A 280 -15.33 -13.99 -8.76
CA ILE A 280 -15.10 -13.86 -7.32
C ILE A 280 -13.62 -13.54 -7.10
N TYR A 281 -13.29 -12.42 -6.44
CA TYR A 281 -11.90 -11.93 -6.29
C TYR A 281 -11.56 -11.60 -4.83
N VAL A 282 -10.32 -11.89 -4.39
CA VAL A 282 -9.85 -11.78 -2.98
C VAL A 282 -8.50 -11.00 -2.89
N GLY A 283 -8.30 -10.03 -1.96
CA GLY A 283 -7.07 -9.16 -1.87
C GLY A 283 -6.92 -8.22 -0.61
N CYS A 284 -5.82 -7.43 -0.43
CA CYS A 284 -5.37 -6.75 0.84
C CYS A 284 -5.11 -5.19 0.92
N PHE A 285 -4.71 -4.54 2.10
CA PHE A 285 -3.94 -3.24 2.45
C PHE A 285 -4.46 -2.02 3.39
N ALA A 286 -3.64 -1.03 3.95
CA ALA A 286 -3.94 0.06 5.02
C ALA A 286 -3.18 1.46 5.02
N LYS A 287 -3.36 2.43 6.01
CA LYS A 287 -3.55 3.98 5.97
C LYS A 287 -2.77 4.97 6.93
N GLY A 288 -2.34 6.21 6.50
CA GLY A 288 -2.22 7.43 7.39
C GLY A 288 -1.01 8.43 7.44
N THR A 289 -0.04 8.52 6.50
CA THR A 289 1.21 9.34 6.68
C THR A 289 1.12 10.79 6.14
N PRO A 290 1.61 11.87 6.78
CA PRO A 290 1.54 13.25 6.24
C PRO A 290 2.74 13.68 5.35
N VAL A 291 2.46 14.31 4.20
CA VAL A 291 3.42 14.74 3.15
C VAL A 291 3.24 16.22 2.81
N MET A 292 4.34 16.91 2.47
CA MET A 292 4.34 18.33 2.09
C MET A 292 4.17 18.50 0.57
N MET A 293 3.11 19.20 0.19
CA MET A 293 2.78 19.51 -1.20
C MET A 293 3.57 20.73 -1.69
N HIS A 294 3.73 20.89 -3.02
CA HIS A 294 4.47 22.00 -3.61
C HIS A 294 3.89 23.38 -3.24
N ASP A 295 2.57 23.48 -3.09
CA ASP A 295 1.88 24.72 -2.69
C ASP A 295 2.09 25.09 -1.20
N GLY A 296 2.84 24.28 -0.45
CA GLY A 296 3.08 24.47 0.97
C GLY A 296 2.02 23.85 1.89
N SER A 297 0.96 23.25 1.33
CA SER A 297 -0.04 22.52 2.10
C SER A 297 0.47 21.17 2.58
N VAL A 298 -0.12 20.65 3.67
CA VAL A 298 0.17 19.30 4.18
C VAL A 298 -1.02 18.41 3.87
N LYS A 299 -0.79 17.35 3.11
CA LYS A 299 -1.79 16.32 2.82
C LYS A 299 -1.38 15.00 3.43
N ALA A 300 -2.37 14.22 3.88
CA ALA A 300 -2.11 12.82 4.18
C ALA A 300 -1.83 12.08 2.87
N ILE A 301 -0.87 11.18 2.87
CA ILE A 301 -0.31 10.49 1.71
C ILE A 301 -1.35 9.62 0.99
N GLU A 302 -2.39 9.19 1.70
CA GLU A 302 -3.55 8.51 1.12
C GLU A 302 -4.46 9.43 0.31
N THR A 303 -4.41 10.74 0.57
CA THR A 303 -5.26 11.77 -0.07
C THR A 303 -4.58 12.47 -1.26
N ILE A 304 -3.30 12.15 -1.49
CA ILE A 304 -2.52 12.68 -2.61
C ILE A 304 -2.91 11.95 -3.89
N ASN A 305 -3.02 12.69 -5.00
CA ASN A 305 -3.43 12.17 -6.31
C ASN A 305 -2.30 12.26 -7.36
N VAL A 306 -2.37 11.41 -8.38
CA VAL A 306 -1.47 11.47 -9.54
C VAL A 306 -1.68 12.79 -10.29
N GLY A 307 -0.59 13.44 -10.69
CA GLY A 307 -0.61 14.75 -11.32
C GLY A 307 -0.46 15.93 -10.36
N GLU A 308 -0.64 15.72 -9.05
CA GLU A 308 -0.27 16.71 -8.03
C GLU A 308 1.27 16.80 -7.90
N GLU A 309 1.77 17.88 -7.29
CA GLU A 309 3.20 18.12 -7.11
C GLU A 309 3.58 18.16 -5.63
N VAL A 310 4.63 17.43 -5.27
CA VAL A 310 5.23 17.47 -3.92
C VAL A 310 6.47 18.33 -3.91
N MET A 311 6.76 18.93 -2.75
CA MET A 311 7.93 19.77 -2.58
C MET A 311 9.18 18.89 -2.41
N GLY A 312 10.26 19.19 -3.11
CA GLY A 312 11.56 18.59 -2.78
C GLY A 312 12.54 19.58 -2.16
N ALA A 313 13.76 19.10 -1.89
CA ALA A 313 14.71 19.77 -1.02
C ALA A 313 15.22 21.13 -1.52
N ASP A 314 15.09 21.39 -2.82
CA ASP A 314 15.41 22.67 -3.48
C ASP A 314 14.23 23.67 -3.49
N GLY A 315 13.07 23.29 -2.94
CA GLY A 315 11.84 24.08 -2.97
C GLY A 315 11.01 23.97 -4.26
N LEU A 316 11.49 23.23 -5.27
CA LEU A 316 10.79 23.04 -6.55
C LEU A 316 9.73 21.93 -6.48
N GLY A 317 8.70 22.04 -7.32
CA GLY A 317 7.63 21.05 -7.45
C GLY A 317 8.09 19.80 -8.20
N ARG A 318 7.72 18.62 -7.69
CA ARG A 318 7.98 17.32 -8.32
C ARG A 318 6.67 16.63 -8.61
N LYS A 319 6.41 16.41 -9.89
CA LYS A 319 5.16 15.81 -10.35
C LYS A 319 5.07 14.34 -9.96
N ILE A 320 3.95 13.99 -9.33
CA ILE A 320 3.62 12.62 -8.98
C ILE A 320 3.11 11.91 -10.23
N VAL A 321 3.79 10.83 -10.60
CA VAL A 321 3.43 9.97 -11.74
C VAL A 321 2.82 8.65 -11.30
N GLY A 322 3.00 8.27 -10.03
CA GLY A 322 2.41 7.06 -9.47
C GLY A 322 2.35 7.13 -7.95
N LEU A 323 1.43 6.39 -7.35
CA LEU A 323 1.22 6.35 -5.91
C LEU A 323 1.32 4.90 -5.45
N PRO A 324 2.52 4.30 -5.39
CA PRO A 324 2.68 2.91 -4.98
C PRO A 324 2.34 2.79 -3.50
N ARG A 325 1.28 2.07 -3.14
CA ARG A 325 0.99 1.79 -1.73
C ARG A 325 1.32 0.32 -1.46
N GLY A 326 1.64 0.06 -0.19
CA GLY A 326 2.44 -1.03 0.32
C GLY A 326 1.94 -1.82 1.54
N ARG A 327 2.41 -3.07 1.73
CA ARG A 327 2.61 -3.65 3.07
C ARG A 327 3.89 -4.45 3.10
N GLU A 328 4.74 -4.13 4.05
CA GLU A 328 6.07 -4.70 4.20
C GLU A 328 6.54 -4.47 5.64
N VAL A 329 7.62 -5.12 6.07
CA VAL A 329 8.26 -4.87 7.37
C VAL A 329 8.52 -3.38 7.49
N MET A 330 7.93 -2.79 8.51
CA MET A 330 8.08 -1.37 8.74
C MET A 330 9.31 -1.12 9.60
N TYR A 331 9.94 0.01 9.36
CA TYR A 331 11.02 0.55 10.15
C TYR A 331 10.51 1.89 10.68
N LYS A 332 10.43 1.97 12.00
CA LYS A 332 10.25 3.25 12.68
C LYS A 332 11.60 3.93 12.73
N VAL A 333 11.70 5.04 12.01
CA VAL A 333 12.87 5.90 11.98
C VAL A 333 12.61 7.02 12.97
N SER A 334 13.37 7.02 14.07
CA SER A 334 13.26 8.01 15.13
C SER A 334 14.57 8.74 15.32
N GLN A 335 14.49 10.03 15.61
CA GLN A 335 15.67 10.80 15.99
C GLN A 335 16.28 10.23 17.27
N LYS A 336 17.60 10.10 17.30
CA LYS A 336 18.36 9.77 18.49
C LYS A 336 19.31 10.90 18.84
N THR A 337 19.42 11.22 20.12
CA THR A 337 20.32 12.27 20.59
C THR A 337 21.68 11.69 20.96
N GLU A 338 22.74 12.49 20.76
CA GLU A 338 24.10 12.11 21.17
C GLU A 338 24.34 12.25 22.68
N HIS A 339 23.46 12.98 23.38
CA HIS A 339 23.58 13.25 24.81
C HIS A 339 23.19 12.03 25.65
N ARG A 340 24.17 11.20 26.02
CA ARG A 340 23.99 10.04 26.93
C ARG A 340 23.95 10.40 28.42
N ALA A 341 23.97 11.69 28.76
CA ALA A 341 24.04 12.12 30.15
C ALA A 341 22.85 11.64 31.00
N TYR A 342 21.67 11.43 30.39
CA TYR A 342 20.49 10.87 31.05
C TYR A 342 20.59 9.36 31.31
N GLU A 343 21.43 8.63 30.56
CA GLU A 343 21.67 7.19 30.79
C GLU A 343 22.56 6.96 32.02
N THR A 344 23.34 7.98 32.42
CA THR A 344 24.28 7.93 33.55
C THR A 344 23.82 8.69 34.79
N ASP A 345 22.86 9.60 34.65
CA ASP A 345 22.35 10.47 35.71
C ASP A 345 20.82 10.33 35.79
N GLU A 346 20.34 9.59 36.79
CA GLU A 346 18.91 9.27 37.01
C GLU A 346 18.04 10.52 37.21
N THR A 347 18.64 11.69 37.43
CA THR A 347 17.93 12.97 37.62
C THR A 347 17.59 13.69 36.30
N ARG A 348 18.03 13.18 35.15
CA ARG A 348 17.81 13.79 33.83
C ARG A 348 16.83 12.99 33.00
N SER A 349 15.80 13.66 32.49
CA SER A 349 14.82 13.06 31.58
C SER A 349 15.41 12.76 30.20
N ALA A 350 14.87 11.74 29.53
CA ALA A 350 15.21 11.46 28.14
C ALA A 350 14.84 12.66 27.23
N PRO A 351 15.70 13.03 26.27
CA PRO A 351 15.43 14.12 25.33
C PRO A 351 14.25 13.80 24.41
N VAL A 352 13.57 14.84 23.93
CA VAL A 352 12.37 14.69 23.08
C VAL A 352 12.79 14.35 21.65
N GLY A 353 12.31 13.23 21.12
CA GLY A 353 12.46 12.92 19.69
C GLY A 353 11.69 13.95 18.85
N LEU A 354 12.39 14.72 18.03
CA LEU A 354 11.77 15.80 17.22
C LEU A 354 11.31 15.35 15.85
N PHE A 355 11.54 14.08 15.50
CA PHE A 355 10.83 13.44 14.41
C PHE A 355 10.70 11.95 14.68
N GLU A 356 9.63 11.41 14.12
CA GLU A 356 9.38 10.00 14.00
C GLU A 356 8.56 9.82 12.72
N TYR A 357 8.97 8.90 11.88
CA TYR A 357 8.14 8.43 10.79
C TYR A 357 8.36 6.94 10.57
N THR A 358 7.37 6.31 9.97
CA THR A 358 7.42 4.88 9.68
C THR A 358 7.55 4.72 8.18
N CYS A 359 8.54 3.96 7.75
CA CYS A 359 8.75 3.60 6.37
C CYS A 359 8.89 2.09 6.24
N ASN A 360 8.71 1.55 5.06
CA ASN A 360 8.86 0.12 4.82
C ASN A 360 10.31 -0.26 4.50
N ALA A 361 10.58 -1.57 4.53
CA ALA A 361 11.90 -2.16 4.35
C ALA A 361 12.61 -1.71 3.06
N THR A 362 11.89 -1.57 1.96
CA THR A 362 12.44 -1.13 0.67
C THR A 362 12.45 0.39 0.48
N HIS A 363 11.94 1.15 1.44
CA HIS A 363 12.00 2.60 1.40
C HIS A 363 13.46 3.06 1.41
N LYS A 364 13.84 3.87 0.43
CA LYS A 364 15.18 4.43 0.35
C LYS A 364 15.28 5.66 1.26
N LEU A 365 16.10 5.53 2.30
CA LEU A 365 16.49 6.63 3.17
C LEU A 365 17.52 7.49 2.44
N VAL A 366 17.33 8.81 2.46
CA VAL A 366 18.33 9.79 2.00
C VAL A 366 19.27 10.05 3.17
N VAL A 367 20.53 9.64 3.02
CA VAL A 367 21.52 9.67 4.10
C VAL A 367 22.80 10.38 3.68
N ARG A 368 23.50 10.93 4.67
CA ARG A 368 24.83 11.51 4.53
C ARG A 368 25.82 10.83 5.44
N THR A 369 27.01 10.55 4.90
CA THR A 369 28.13 10.00 5.67
C THR A 369 29.36 10.90 5.44
N PRO A 370 30.04 11.39 6.48
CA PRO A 370 31.20 12.27 6.31
C PRO A 370 32.34 11.53 5.61
N ARG A 371 33.04 12.21 4.71
CA ARG A 371 34.29 11.69 4.14
C ARG A 371 35.34 11.72 5.25
N SER A 372 35.73 10.53 5.74
CA SER A 372 36.75 10.40 6.78
C SER A 372 37.96 9.65 6.24
N CYS A 373 39.16 10.15 6.54
CA CYS A 373 40.44 9.48 6.28
C CYS A 373 41.38 9.75 7.46
N ARG A 374 41.87 8.69 8.09
CA ARG A 374 42.71 8.75 9.30
C ARG A 374 43.82 7.70 9.25
N THR A 375 44.91 7.93 9.97
CA THR A 375 46.03 6.98 10.12
C THR A 375 46.10 6.39 11.51
N LEU A 376 46.50 5.12 11.59
CA LEU A 376 46.66 4.35 12.83
C LEU A 376 47.98 3.58 12.77
N ASN A 377 48.60 3.34 13.94
CA ASN A 377 49.75 2.45 14.07
C ASN A 377 49.31 1.14 14.73
N ARG A 378 49.64 0.00 14.14
CA ARG A 378 49.22 -1.31 14.63
C ARG A 378 50.36 -2.32 14.63
N THR A 379 50.57 -2.97 15.77
CA THR A 379 51.59 -4.03 15.90
C THR A 379 50.96 -5.40 15.67
N MET A 380 51.42 -6.14 14.65
CA MET A 380 50.98 -7.52 14.37
C MET A 380 52.20 -8.46 14.36
N LYS A 381 52.16 -9.52 15.18
CA LYS A 381 53.22 -10.55 15.27
C LYS A 381 54.65 -9.99 15.46
N GLY A 382 54.81 -8.89 16.21
CA GLY A 382 56.11 -8.28 16.50
C GLY A 382 56.65 -7.32 15.44
N VAL A 383 55.88 -7.04 14.37
CA VAL A 383 56.20 -6.04 13.34
C VAL A 383 55.18 -4.90 13.44
N GLU A 384 55.65 -3.65 13.43
CA GLU A 384 54.78 -2.48 13.38
C GLU A 384 54.33 -2.18 11.94
N TYR A 385 53.04 -1.91 11.78
CA TYR A 385 52.39 -1.52 10.52
C TYR A 385 51.75 -0.14 10.67
N TYR A 386 51.80 0.65 9.59
CA TYR A 386 51.12 1.92 9.43
C TYR A 386 49.84 1.70 8.61
N GLU A 387 48.67 1.97 9.18
CA GLU A 387 47.35 1.64 8.64
C GLU A 387 46.61 2.94 8.27
N VAL A 388 46.20 3.07 7.01
CA VAL A 388 45.34 4.16 6.54
C VAL A 388 43.91 3.65 6.46
N VAL A 389 43.01 4.31 7.18
CA VAL A 389 41.60 3.95 7.28
C VAL A 389 40.76 5.09 6.72
N PHE A 390 39.98 4.82 5.68
CA PHE A 390 39.11 5.80 5.06
C PHE A 390 37.75 5.21 4.70
N PHE A 391 36.74 6.07 4.55
CA PHE A 391 35.41 5.67 4.10
C PHE A 391 35.31 5.77 2.59
N ASP A 392 34.76 4.75 1.93
CA ASP A 392 34.55 4.79 0.47
C ASP A 392 33.32 3.98 0.06
N LEU A 393 32.74 4.28 -1.10
CA LEU A 393 31.63 3.52 -1.66
C LEU A 393 32.13 2.18 -2.21
N ALA A 394 31.57 1.08 -1.73
CA ALA A 394 31.94 -0.25 -2.14
C ALA A 394 30.70 -1.14 -2.33
N LYS A 395 30.78 -2.06 -3.30
CA LYS A 395 29.75 -3.10 -3.48
C LYS A 395 29.90 -4.17 -2.41
N GLU A 396 28.80 -4.46 -1.72
CA GLU A 396 28.70 -5.49 -0.71
C GLU A 396 27.68 -6.54 -1.11
N LYS A 397 28.11 -7.81 -1.07
CA LYS A 397 27.21 -8.94 -1.19
C LYS A 397 26.71 -9.32 0.19
N LEU A 398 25.41 -9.13 0.41
CA LEU A 398 24.72 -9.46 1.65
C LEU A 398 24.56 -10.98 1.82
N LYS A 399 24.26 -11.42 3.05
CA LYS A 399 24.00 -12.83 3.39
C LYS A 399 22.78 -13.42 2.65
N ASP A 400 21.88 -12.57 2.17
CA ASP A 400 20.70 -12.92 1.38
C ASP A 400 20.98 -13.00 -0.13
N GLY A 401 22.25 -12.80 -0.55
CA GLY A 401 22.69 -12.91 -1.94
C GLY A 401 22.54 -11.63 -2.78
N ARG A 402 21.96 -10.55 -2.24
CA ARG A 402 21.85 -9.25 -2.92
C ARG A 402 23.20 -8.52 -2.94
N GLU A 403 23.52 -7.84 -4.05
CA GLU A 403 24.64 -6.90 -4.12
C GLU A 403 24.11 -5.47 -3.94
N ILE A 404 24.59 -4.77 -2.90
CA ILE A 404 24.23 -3.38 -2.58
C ILE A 404 25.47 -2.49 -2.60
N GLU A 405 25.31 -1.21 -2.92
CA GLU A 405 26.39 -0.23 -2.85
C GLU A 405 26.28 0.53 -1.52
N VAL A 406 27.30 0.42 -0.66
CA VAL A 406 27.30 1.01 0.69
C VAL A 406 28.64 1.66 0.99
N VAL A 407 28.62 2.68 1.85
CA VAL A 407 29.87 3.24 2.38
C VAL A 407 30.51 2.22 3.33
N LYS A 408 31.79 1.91 3.12
CA LYS A 408 32.58 1.00 3.95
C LYS A 408 33.82 1.67 4.51
N GLU A 409 34.23 1.21 5.67
CA GLU A 409 35.56 1.50 6.21
C GLU A 409 36.57 0.59 5.52
N ILE A 410 37.42 1.17 4.68
CA ILE A 410 38.51 0.48 4.00
C ILE A 410 39.80 0.78 4.76
N SER A 411 40.49 -0.30 5.13
CA SER A 411 41.82 -0.22 5.74
C SER A 411 42.88 -0.74 4.78
N ARG A 412 43.98 0.00 4.65
CA ARG A 412 45.20 -0.43 3.95
C ARG A 412 46.40 -0.31 4.90
N SER A 413 47.06 -1.45 5.16
CA SER A 413 48.22 -1.55 6.05
C SER A 413 49.53 -1.64 5.27
N TYR A 414 50.54 -0.86 5.67
CA TYR A 414 51.87 -0.84 5.07
C TYR A 414 52.96 -1.03 6.13
N PRO A 415 54.12 -1.63 5.80
CA PRO A 415 55.26 -1.69 6.72
C PRO A 415 55.74 -0.28 7.11
N VAL A 416 56.17 -0.08 8.36
CA VAL A 416 56.55 1.25 8.90
C VAL A 416 57.69 1.94 8.11
N THR A 417 58.51 1.20 7.39
CA THR A 417 59.58 1.74 6.53
C THR A 417 59.07 2.49 5.29
N GLU A 418 57.90 2.12 4.76
CA GLU A 418 57.31 2.72 3.53
C GLU A 418 55.93 3.38 3.79
N GLY A 419 55.38 3.19 4.98
CA GLY A 419 54.01 3.58 5.34
C GLY A 419 53.72 5.08 5.36
N PRO A 420 54.58 5.96 5.92
CA PRO A 420 54.27 7.39 6.04
C PRO A 420 54.15 8.12 4.70
N GLU A 421 55.04 7.84 3.74
CA GLU A 421 55.02 8.47 2.41
C GLU A 421 53.80 8.01 1.59
N ARG A 422 53.52 6.69 1.56
CA ARG A 422 52.32 6.16 0.88
C ARG A 422 51.01 6.61 1.51
N ALA A 423 50.99 6.80 2.83
CA ALA A 423 49.81 7.32 3.51
C ALA A 423 49.52 8.78 3.12
N ALA A 424 50.55 9.62 3.01
CA ALA A 424 50.40 11.00 2.56
C ALA A 424 49.88 11.08 1.11
N GLU A 425 50.34 10.18 0.25
CA GLU A 425 49.86 10.07 -1.14
C GLU A 425 48.38 9.66 -1.19
N ILE A 426 47.97 8.61 -0.48
CA ILE A 426 46.57 8.16 -0.42
C ILE A 426 45.65 9.23 0.18
N MET A 427 46.10 9.96 1.21
CA MET A 427 45.32 11.06 1.77
C MET A 427 45.09 12.20 0.77
N LYS A 428 46.13 12.53 0.00
CA LYS A 428 46.05 13.54 -1.06
C LYS A 428 45.14 13.08 -2.19
N GLU A 429 45.30 11.84 -2.67
CA GLU A 429 44.43 11.23 -3.67
C GLU A 429 42.96 11.21 -3.22
N TYR A 430 42.70 10.85 -1.96
CA TYR A 430 41.35 10.81 -1.41
C TYR A 430 40.72 12.21 -1.28
N GLN A 431 41.51 13.24 -0.95
CA GLN A 431 41.05 14.63 -0.94
C GLN A 431 40.77 15.16 -2.35
N GLU A 432 41.63 14.87 -3.33
CA GLU A 432 41.45 15.25 -4.73
C GLU A 432 40.24 14.53 -5.36
N ALA A 433 40.06 13.23 -5.07
CA ALA A 433 38.93 12.43 -5.54
C ALA A 433 37.57 12.91 -4.97
N GLY A 434 37.57 13.57 -3.82
CA GLY A 434 36.35 14.11 -3.20
C GLY A 434 35.80 15.36 -3.90
N ALA A 435 36.53 15.98 -4.83
CA ALA A 435 36.11 17.20 -5.56
C ALA A 435 35.58 18.32 -4.64
N GLY A 436 36.13 18.45 -3.43
CA GLY A 436 35.70 19.45 -2.43
C GLY A 436 34.42 19.10 -1.65
N LYS A 437 33.79 17.93 -1.88
CA LYS A 437 32.62 17.47 -1.11
C LYS A 437 33.04 16.93 0.25
N GLN A 438 32.43 17.44 1.32
CA GLN A 438 32.69 17.01 2.69
C GLN A 438 31.99 15.69 3.06
N PHE A 439 30.92 15.32 2.33
CA PHE A 439 30.07 14.17 2.63
C PHE A 439 29.85 13.29 1.40
N PHE A 440 29.58 12.01 1.64
CA PHE A 440 28.90 11.13 0.71
C PHE A 440 27.39 11.36 0.85
N GLU A 441 26.73 11.79 -0.22
CA GLU A 441 25.27 11.86 -0.32
C GLU A 441 24.79 10.65 -1.10
N TRP A 442 23.98 9.82 -0.47
CA TRP A 442 23.60 8.53 -1.04
C TRP A 442 22.29 8.04 -0.46
N THR A 443 21.76 6.95 -1.03
CA THR A 443 20.52 6.33 -0.57
C THR A 443 20.75 4.91 -0.13
N ILE A 444 20.04 4.48 0.90
CA ILE A 444 20.08 3.12 1.42
C ILE A 444 18.67 2.65 1.75
N GLU A 445 18.32 1.41 1.42
CA GLU A 445 17.03 0.85 1.82
C GLU A 445 16.96 0.69 3.35
N ALA A 446 15.78 0.91 3.93
CA ALA A 446 15.60 0.84 5.38
C ALA A 446 16.05 -0.52 5.95
N ARG A 447 15.83 -1.64 5.28
CA ARG A 447 16.31 -2.96 5.74
C ARG A 447 17.84 -3.13 5.75
N ASP A 448 18.55 -2.37 4.91
CA ASP A 448 19.98 -2.59 4.66
C ASP A 448 20.89 -1.75 5.57
N VAL A 449 20.34 -0.79 6.33
CA VAL A 449 21.13 0.01 7.31
C VAL A 449 21.77 -0.88 8.38
N GLY A 450 21.17 -2.03 8.70
CA GLY A 450 21.74 -3.01 9.61
C GLY A 450 23.05 -3.64 9.12
N ALA A 451 23.32 -3.61 7.81
CA ALA A 451 24.53 -4.16 7.20
C ALA A 451 25.74 -3.22 7.30
N LEU A 452 25.54 -1.94 7.64
CA LEU A 452 26.63 -0.98 7.78
C LEU A 452 27.56 -1.35 8.94
N GLY A 453 28.88 -1.30 8.68
CA GLY A 453 29.88 -1.46 9.72
C GLY A 453 29.67 -0.45 10.86
N ALA A 454 29.92 -0.85 12.10
CA ALA A 454 29.58 -0.07 13.29
C ALA A 454 30.10 1.38 13.27
N HIS A 455 31.31 1.59 12.73
CA HIS A 455 31.91 2.92 12.56
C HIS A 455 31.18 3.77 11.52
N VAL A 456 30.85 3.19 10.35
CA VAL A 456 30.11 3.89 9.28
C VAL A 456 28.67 4.17 9.72
N ARG A 457 28.00 3.21 10.36
CA ARG A 457 26.64 3.38 10.88
C ARG A 457 26.54 4.51 11.88
N LYS A 458 27.53 4.64 12.78
CA LYS A 458 27.59 5.75 13.75
C LYS A 458 27.84 7.11 13.08
N ALA A 459 28.54 7.12 11.95
CA ALA A 459 28.85 8.34 11.20
C ALA A 459 27.76 8.74 10.19
N THR A 460 26.78 7.88 9.93
CA THR A 460 25.74 8.11 8.92
C THR A 460 24.52 8.79 9.53
N HIS A 461 24.10 9.90 8.93
CA HIS A 461 23.00 10.74 9.40
C HIS A 461 21.87 10.78 8.38
N GLN A 462 20.63 10.95 8.85
CA GLN A 462 19.51 11.27 7.99
C GLN A 462 19.47 12.78 7.75
N VAL A 463 18.88 13.20 6.63
CA VAL A 463 18.90 14.58 6.19
C VAL A 463 17.51 15.22 6.25
N TYR A 464 17.44 16.48 6.67
CA TYR A 464 16.26 17.34 6.51
C TYR A 464 16.65 18.61 5.75
N ALA A 465 15.68 19.22 5.07
CA ALA A 465 15.88 20.39 4.22
C ALA A 465 15.15 21.64 4.76
N PRO A 466 15.65 22.84 4.49
CA PRO A 466 14.87 24.06 4.68
C PRO A 466 13.68 24.12 3.70
N VAL A 467 12.65 24.88 4.05
CA VAL A 467 11.53 25.17 3.14
C VAL A 467 11.90 26.44 2.37
N LEU A 468 12.38 26.25 1.14
CA LEU A 468 12.82 27.32 0.25
C LEU A 468 11.67 27.94 -0.57
N TYR A 469 10.52 27.26 -0.63
CA TYR A 469 9.30 27.84 -1.19
C TYR A 469 8.80 28.96 -0.28
N GLU A 470 8.57 30.14 -0.86
CA GLU A 470 8.06 31.32 -0.17
C GLU A 470 6.67 31.67 -0.71
N SER A 471 5.72 31.76 0.20
CA SER A 471 4.37 32.27 0.02
C SER A 471 4.27 33.61 0.72
N ASP A 472 3.51 34.55 0.16
CA ASP A 472 3.32 35.88 0.74
C ASP A 472 2.04 35.96 1.59
N PHE A 473 1.65 34.85 2.23
CA PHE A 473 0.37 34.74 2.94
C PHE A 473 0.23 35.86 3.98
N PHE A 474 1.28 36.09 4.76
CA PHE A 474 1.26 37.08 5.82
C PHE A 474 1.16 38.52 5.30
N PHE A 475 1.83 38.80 4.17
CA PHE A 475 1.72 40.08 3.48
C PHE A 475 0.29 40.33 2.97
N HIS A 476 -0.33 39.32 2.36
CA HIS A 476 -1.71 39.38 1.88
C HIS A 476 -2.70 39.61 3.03
N TYR A 477 -2.54 38.89 4.14
CA TYR A 477 -3.38 39.08 5.32
C TYR A 477 -3.32 40.52 5.85
N VAL A 478 -2.11 41.09 5.97
CA VAL A 478 -1.93 42.47 6.44
C VAL A 478 -2.59 43.48 5.50
N LYS A 479 -2.52 43.24 4.19
CA LYS A 479 -3.15 44.10 3.16
C LYS A 479 -4.68 44.09 3.23
N ASP A 480 -5.28 42.94 3.51
CA ASP A 480 -6.74 42.77 3.58
C ASP A 480 -7.32 43.10 4.96
N SER A 481 -6.45 43.25 5.97
CA SER A 481 -6.81 43.54 7.36
C SER A 481 -6.95 45.05 7.65
N LYS A 482 -7.43 45.37 8.85
CA LYS A 482 -7.54 46.75 9.36
C LYS A 482 -6.19 47.43 9.70
N PHE A 483 -5.05 46.84 9.33
CA PHE A 483 -3.73 47.42 9.59
C PHE A 483 -3.39 48.53 8.59
N CYS A 484 -2.52 49.47 8.98
CA CYS A 484 -2.04 50.51 8.08
C CYS A 484 -1.10 49.93 7.02
N LEU A 485 -1.27 50.33 5.74
CA LEU A 485 -0.49 49.86 4.58
C LEU A 485 0.94 50.44 4.53
N LYS A 486 1.67 50.43 5.64
CA LYS A 486 3.11 50.72 5.64
C LYS A 486 3.86 49.47 5.15
N SER A 487 4.93 49.64 4.38
CA SER A 487 5.74 48.52 3.85
C SER A 487 6.35 47.63 4.93
N GLU A 488 6.55 48.16 6.14
CA GLU A 488 7.15 47.47 7.27
C GLU A 488 6.12 46.75 8.17
N ALA A 489 4.82 46.92 7.93
CA ALA A 489 3.75 46.35 8.76
C ALA A 489 3.79 44.81 8.89
N PRO A 490 4.07 44.02 7.83
CA PRO A 490 4.25 42.57 7.96
C PRO A 490 5.40 42.18 8.89
N PHE A 491 6.54 42.86 8.83
CA PHE A 491 7.68 42.59 9.73
C PHE A 491 7.33 42.92 11.17
N ALA A 492 6.69 44.06 11.39
CA ALA A 492 6.25 44.48 12.72
C ALA A 492 5.25 43.49 13.34
N LEU A 493 4.27 43.03 12.56
CA LEU A 493 3.27 42.07 13.03
C LEU A 493 3.89 40.69 13.30
N ALA A 494 4.76 40.18 12.43
CA ALA A 494 5.43 38.89 12.61
C ALA A 494 6.26 38.87 13.91
N TYR A 495 7.00 39.95 14.17
CA TYR A 495 7.78 40.11 15.40
C TYR A 495 6.90 40.10 16.66
N LEU A 496 5.84 40.92 16.66
CA LEU A 496 4.93 41.04 17.81
C LEU A 496 4.16 39.74 18.07
N LEU A 497 3.82 38.97 17.04
CA LEU A 497 3.23 37.64 17.20
C LEU A 497 4.22 36.65 17.82
N GLY A 498 5.48 36.66 17.39
CA GLY A 498 6.54 35.85 18.00
C GLY A 498 6.73 36.17 19.49
N LEU A 499 6.79 37.47 19.81
CA LEU A 499 6.90 37.97 21.18
C LEU A 499 5.67 37.58 22.04
N TRP A 500 4.46 37.68 21.49
CA TRP A 500 3.23 37.29 22.18
C TRP A 500 3.14 35.77 22.37
N VAL A 501 3.58 34.97 21.41
CA VAL A 501 3.61 33.50 21.54
C VAL A 501 4.48 33.07 22.71
N GLY A 502 5.61 33.73 22.95
CA GLY A 502 6.43 33.52 24.15
C GLY A 502 5.74 34.06 25.41
N ASP A 503 5.78 35.38 25.60
CA ASP A 503 5.46 36.05 26.88
C ASP A 503 4.10 36.77 26.92
N GLY A 504 3.22 36.51 25.94
CA GLY A 504 1.85 37.03 25.90
C GLY A 504 0.87 36.40 26.90
N LEU A 505 -0.16 37.14 27.29
CA LEU A 505 -1.30 36.61 28.03
C LEU A 505 -2.32 35.98 27.06
N SER A 506 -2.79 34.78 27.37
CA SER A 506 -3.71 34.03 26.50
C SER A 506 -5.14 34.58 26.43
N ASP A 507 -5.48 35.59 27.25
CA ASP A 507 -6.82 36.18 27.32
C ASP A 507 -6.89 37.60 26.76
N ARG A 508 -5.75 38.21 26.37
CA ARG A 508 -5.69 39.60 25.87
C ARG A 508 -4.39 39.91 25.10
N ALA A 509 -4.41 40.95 24.27
CA ALA A 509 -3.24 41.47 23.52
C ALA A 509 -2.24 42.22 24.43
N VAL A 510 -1.72 41.53 25.43
CA VAL A 510 -0.75 42.02 26.41
C VAL A 510 0.40 41.02 26.48
N PHE A 511 1.62 41.52 26.58
CA PHE A 511 2.81 40.69 26.85
C PHE A 511 3.66 41.30 27.95
N SER A 512 4.45 40.45 28.60
CA SER A 512 5.36 40.82 29.68
C SER A 512 6.74 41.15 29.12
N VAL A 513 7.33 42.25 29.57
CA VAL A 513 8.69 42.67 29.18
C VAL A 513 9.51 42.95 30.42
N ASP A 514 10.79 42.58 30.39
CA ASP A 514 11.73 42.93 31.47
C ASP A 514 11.93 44.45 31.50
N SER A 515 11.70 45.06 32.67
CA SER A 515 11.89 46.50 32.90
C SER A 515 13.31 47.01 32.65
N GLU A 516 14.32 46.13 32.65
CA GLU A 516 15.72 46.46 32.36
C GLU A 516 16.06 46.46 30.86
N ASP A 517 15.18 45.93 29.99
CA ASP A 517 15.42 45.86 28.54
C ASP A 517 14.72 47.01 27.80
N THR A 518 15.33 48.21 27.89
CA THR A 518 14.79 49.42 27.24
C THR A 518 14.79 49.32 25.72
N THR A 519 15.73 48.56 25.14
CA THR A 519 15.85 48.37 23.69
C THR A 519 14.70 47.55 23.10
N LEU A 520 14.27 46.50 23.79
CA LEU A 520 13.10 45.72 23.40
C LEU A 520 11.83 46.57 23.48
N PHE A 521 11.74 47.38 24.54
CA PHE A 521 10.62 48.29 24.76
C PHE A 521 10.45 49.33 23.65
N ASP A 522 11.54 50.00 23.25
CA ASP A 522 11.51 50.98 22.16
C ASP A 522 11.08 50.31 20.84
N ARG A 523 11.59 49.10 20.56
CA ARG A 523 11.18 48.32 19.37
C ARG A 523 9.67 48.02 19.36
N ILE A 524 9.09 47.68 20.51
CA ILE A 524 7.65 47.41 20.63
C ILE A 524 6.85 48.67 20.32
N ILE A 525 7.28 49.84 20.81
CA ILE A 525 6.62 51.13 20.50
C ILE A 525 6.66 51.40 19.01
N ASP A 526 7.84 51.26 18.40
CA ASP A 526 8.03 51.52 16.97
C ASP A 526 7.15 50.60 16.13
N PHE A 527 7.15 49.30 16.42
CA PHE A 527 6.34 48.32 15.70
C PHE A 527 4.84 48.48 15.96
N ALA A 528 4.45 48.90 17.16
CA ALA A 528 3.07 49.27 17.45
C ALA A 528 2.63 50.50 16.62
N ASP A 529 3.48 51.53 16.49
CA ASP A 529 3.16 52.72 15.68
C ASP A 529 3.10 52.41 14.17
N ILE A 530 3.92 51.48 13.69
CA ILE A 530 3.83 50.96 12.32
C ILE A 530 2.45 50.33 12.07
N LEU A 531 1.91 49.60 13.04
CA LEU A 531 0.59 48.94 12.97
C LEU A 531 -0.60 49.84 13.38
N ASP A 532 -0.35 51.13 13.64
CA ASP A 532 -1.34 52.11 14.15
C ASP A 532 -1.96 51.76 15.52
N LEU A 533 -1.17 51.08 16.35
CA LEU A 533 -1.47 50.76 17.73
C LEU A 533 -0.74 51.73 18.67
N SER A 534 -1.28 51.91 19.88
CA SER A 534 -0.62 52.58 21.00
C SER A 534 -0.21 51.54 22.04
N ALA A 535 0.95 51.73 22.66
CA ALA A 535 1.41 50.92 23.79
C ALA A 535 1.14 51.65 25.11
N GLU A 536 0.49 50.97 26.07
CA GLU A 536 0.24 51.48 27.43
C GLU A 536 0.88 50.55 28.44
N TYR A 537 1.49 51.17 29.45
CA TYR A 537 2.31 50.51 30.45
C TYR A 537 1.58 50.50 31.79
N LYS A 538 1.50 49.33 32.40
CA LYS A 538 1.08 49.20 33.79
C LYS A 538 2.21 48.53 34.58
N ASP A 539 2.70 49.24 35.59
CA ASP A 539 3.63 48.67 36.55
C ASP A 539 2.87 47.72 37.49
N ARG A 540 3.39 46.50 37.67
CA ARG A 540 2.93 45.64 38.77
C ARG A 540 3.62 46.11 40.05
N GLU A 541 2.87 46.35 41.12
CA GLU A 541 3.46 46.55 42.45
C GLU A 541 4.19 45.26 42.88
N ILE A 542 5.50 45.41 43.13
CA ILE A 542 6.50 44.53 43.78
C ILE A 542 6.20 43.01 43.78
N PRO A 543 7.06 42.16 43.16
CA PRO A 543 8.48 42.39 42.85
C PRO A 543 8.77 42.93 41.44
N LYS A 544 9.87 43.69 41.35
CA LYS A 544 10.26 44.62 40.28
C LYS A 544 11.03 44.01 39.10
N ARG A 545 10.42 43.18 38.24
CA ARG A 545 11.12 42.77 36.99
C ARG A 545 10.27 42.78 35.72
N ALA A 546 8.97 42.57 35.80
CA ALA A 546 8.11 42.46 34.63
C ALA A 546 7.13 43.64 34.51
N LYS A 547 7.22 44.41 33.41
CA LYS A 547 6.19 45.38 33.00
C LYS A 547 5.21 44.69 32.04
N THR A 548 3.91 44.90 32.24
CA THR A 548 2.91 44.46 31.27
C THR A 548 2.65 45.57 30.26
N VAL A 549 2.85 45.27 28.97
CA VAL A 549 2.60 46.19 27.86
C VAL A 549 1.31 45.76 27.16
N GLY A 550 0.30 46.63 27.15
CA GLY A 550 -0.93 46.43 26.39
C GLY A 550 -0.93 47.23 25.10
N LEU A 551 -1.25 46.60 23.98
CA LEU A 551 -1.37 47.27 22.69
C LEU A 551 -2.85 47.49 22.34
N PHE A 552 -3.23 48.72 22.01
CA PHE A 552 -4.62 49.11 21.71
C PHE A 552 -4.73 50.01 20.47
N PRO A 553 -5.88 50.02 19.76
CA PRO A 553 -6.08 50.88 18.60
C PRO A 553 -6.06 52.38 18.95
N LYS A 554 -5.54 53.22 18.06
CA LYS A 554 -5.58 54.69 18.23
C LYS A 554 -6.98 55.29 18.03
N THR A 555 -7.91 54.58 17.39
CA THR A 555 -9.20 55.10 16.88
C THR A 555 -10.36 55.13 17.89
N ILE A 556 -10.18 54.85 19.19
CA ILE A 556 -11.24 55.07 20.20
C ILE A 556 -10.86 56.25 21.10
N ARG A 557 -11.29 57.45 20.69
CA ARG A 557 -11.31 58.66 21.51
C ARG A 557 -12.66 58.76 22.25
N GLY A 558 -12.62 58.60 23.57
CA GLY A 558 -13.70 58.98 24.47
C GLY A 558 -13.32 58.64 25.91
N ASN A 559 -13.21 59.65 26.77
CA ASN A 559 -13.08 59.43 28.21
C ASN A 559 -14.32 58.64 28.69
N ASP A 560 -14.09 57.54 29.42
CA ASP A 560 -15.09 56.76 30.18
C ASP A 560 -15.83 55.58 29.51
N ILE A 561 -15.36 55.04 28.37
CA ILE A 561 -15.77 53.69 27.90
C ILE A 561 -14.54 52.78 27.86
N GLY A 562 -14.62 51.61 28.51
CA GLY A 562 -13.50 50.69 28.71
C GLY A 562 -12.70 50.43 27.43
N ARG A 563 -11.39 50.71 27.49
CA ARG A 563 -10.44 50.43 26.40
C ARG A 563 -10.40 48.92 26.16
N ASN A 564 -10.92 48.47 25.03
CA ASN A 564 -11.08 47.05 24.74
C ASN A 564 -9.77 46.45 24.20
N LEU A 565 -9.07 45.68 25.05
CA LEU A 565 -7.88 44.92 24.64
C LEU A 565 -8.18 43.79 23.65
N ASN A 566 -9.45 43.35 23.60
CA ASN A 566 -9.89 42.19 22.82
C ASN A 566 -10.94 42.54 21.75
N THR A 567 -11.67 43.64 21.92
CA THR A 567 -12.79 44.03 21.06
C THR A 567 -12.33 45.12 20.10
N ASP A 568 -12.42 44.85 18.80
CA ASP A 568 -11.96 45.75 17.73
C ASP A 568 -10.46 46.09 17.78
N ASN A 569 -9.63 45.18 18.32
CA ASN A 569 -8.17 45.29 18.34
C ASN A 569 -7.55 44.51 17.16
N PRO A 570 -6.91 45.17 16.17
CA PRO A 570 -6.31 44.51 15.01
C PRO A 570 -5.30 43.41 15.36
N LEU A 571 -4.48 43.61 16.41
CA LEU A 571 -3.51 42.60 16.85
C LEU A 571 -4.20 41.39 17.47
N TRP A 572 -5.24 41.61 18.29
CA TRP A 572 -6.00 40.51 18.88
C TRP A 572 -6.76 39.71 17.82
N ASN A 573 -7.35 40.40 16.84
CA ASN A 573 -7.98 39.77 15.69
C ASN A 573 -6.94 38.92 14.93
N ALA A 574 -5.75 39.47 14.65
CA ALA A 574 -4.68 38.70 14.01
C ALA A 574 -4.26 37.45 14.80
N ILE A 575 -4.14 37.53 16.13
CA ILE A 575 -3.82 36.37 16.98
C ILE A 575 -4.87 35.26 16.84
N VAL A 576 -6.16 35.63 16.79
CA VAL A 576 -7.27 34.69 16.69
C VAL A 576 -7.45 34.17 15.25
N ASP A 577 -7.51 35.07 14.27
CA ASP A 577 -7.79 34.79 12.86
C ASP A 577 -6.66 33.97 12.22
N LEU A 578 -5.40 34.28 12.54
CA LEU A 578 -4.24 33.52 12.08
C LEU A 578 -4.02 32.23 12.88
N GLY A 579 -4.76 32.03 13.98
CA GLY A 579 -4.75 30.77 14.74
C GLY A 579 -3.58 30.60 15.71
N TYR A 580 -2.95 31.70 16.17
CA TYR A 580 -1.95 31.67 17.23
C TYR A 580 -2.53 31.36 18.61
N LEU A 581 -3.85 31.50 18.76
CA LEU A 581 -4.61 31.10 19.94
C LEU A 581 -5.79 30.21 19.54
N LYS A 582 -5.75 28.92 19.91
CA LYS A 582 -6.81 27.96 19.57
C LYS A 582 -7.26 27.23 20.84
N GLY A 583 -8.53 27.36 21.20
CA GLY A 583 -9.08 26.73 22.42
C GLY A 583 -8.41 27.18 23.73
N GLY A 584 -7.89 28.41 23.79
CA GLY A 584 -7.21 28.95 24.96
C GLY A 584 -5.74 28.54 25.11
N VAL A 585 -5.19 27.79 24.14
CA VAL A 585 -3.78 27.35 24.12
C VAL A 585 -3.02 28.08 23.00
N LYS A 586 -1.81 28.57 23.30
CA LYS A 586 -0.93 29.20 22.31
C LYS A 586 -0.43 28.18 21.29
N HIS A 587 -0.34 28.58 20.04
CA HIS A 587 0.06 27.73 18.92
C HIS A 587 0.87 28.54 17.91
N VAL A 588 1.74 27.87 17.15
CA VAL A 588 2.39 28.46 15.97
C VAL A 588 1.77 27.83 14.73
N PRO A 589 1.07 28.60 13.89
CA PRO A 589 0.40 28.09 12.71
C PRO A 589 1.36 27.48 11.67
N SER A 590 0.89 26.45 10.96
CA SER A 590 1.69 25.75 9.95
C SER A 590 1.97 26.56 8.69
N TYR A 591 1.14 27.56 8.35
CA TYR A 591 1.36 28.42 7.18
C TYR A 591 2.69 29.18 7.28
N LEU A 592 3.15 29.46 8.51
CA LEU A 592 4.39 30.20 8.74
C LEU A 592 5.61 29.44 8.22
N LEU A 593 5.52 28.13 8.02
CA LEU A 593 6.60 27.31 7.48
C LEU A 593 6.96 27.66 6.05
N THR A 594 5.98 28.13 5.28
CA THR A 594 6.10 28.46 3.86
C THR A 594 6.00 29.96 3.62
N ASP A 595 5.81 30.79 4.64
CA ASP A 595 5.79 32.25 4.48
C ASP A 595 7.20 32.78 4.17
N SER A 596 7.34 34.05 3.78
CA SER A 596 8.66 34.59 3.38
C SER A 596 9.75 34.34 4.44
N ILE A 597 10.97 34.03 4.00
CA ILE A 597 12.11 33.78 4.89
C ILE A 597 12.31 34.93 5.89
N PRO A 598 12.26 36.21 5.46
CA PRO A 598 12.38 37.33 6.39
C PRO A 598 11.28 37.35 7.48
N HIS A 599 10.03 37.02 7.16
CA HIS A 599 8.95 36.96 8.16
C HIS A 599 9.21 35.85 9.19
N ARG A 600 9.67 34.68 8.73
CA ARG A 600 10.05 33.56 9.61
C ARG A 600 11.19 33.93 10.56
N GLU A 601 12.21 34.61 10.05
CA GLU A 601 13.34 35.08 10.85
C GLU A 601 12.89 36.09 11.93
N VAL A 602 12.09 37.07 11.52
CA VAL A 602 11.61 38.13 12.42
C VAL A 602 10.64 37.58 13.48
N PHE A 603 9.79 36.62 13.12
CA PHE A 603 8.96 35.90 14.08
C PHE A 603 9.81 35.15 15.11
N LEU A 604 10.82 34.40 14.66
CA LEU A 604 11.70 33.66 15.55
C LEU A 604 12.53 34.59 16.43
N ALA A 605 12.95 35.75 15.92
CA ALA A 605 13.64 36.79 16.68
C ALA A 605 12.76 37.36 17.80
N GLY A 606 11.48 37.65 17.53
CA GLY A 606 10.52 38.09 18.54
C GLY A 606 10.32 37.05 19.66
N LEU A 607 10.28 35.77 19.30
CA LEU A 607 10.18 34.66 20.27
C LEU A 607 11.48 34.47 21.08
N ILE A 608 12.65 34.69 20.46
CA ILE A 608 13.93 34.69 21.19
C ILE A 608 13.98 35.87 22.16
N ASP A 609 13.44 37.03 21.78
CA ASP A 609 13.44 38.23 22.62
C ASP A 609 12.52 38.14 23.83
N SER A 610 11.43 37.38 23.78
CA SER A 610 10.65 37.03 24.97
C SER A 610 11.40 36.02 25.86
N ASP A 611 11.41 34.75 25.44
CA ASP A 611 11.75 33.60 26.29
C ASP A 611 13.13 33.00 25.99
N GLY A 612 13.84 33.56 25.02
CA GLY A 612 15.12 33.06 24.53
C GLY A 612 16.34 33.52 25.34
N TYR A 613 17.39 32.71 25.31
CA TYR A 613 18.72 33.03 25.82
C TYR A 613 19.78 32.72 24.76
N VAL A 614 20.69 33.66 24.49
CA VAL A 614 21.72 33.52 23.45
C VAL A 614 23.11 33.34 24.09
N ARG A 615 23.86 32.32 23.65
CA ARG A 615 25.23 31.97 24.10
C ARG A 615 26.20 32.02 22.92
N GLY A 616 27.46 32.37 23.20
CA GLY A 616 28.56 32.37 22.22
C GLY A 616 28.64 33.66 21.39
N GLU A 617 29.86 34.14 21.15
CA GLU A 617 30.15 35.27 20.24
C GLU A 617 30.53 34.76 18.84
N GLU A 618 31.40 33.76 18.73
CA GLU A 618 31.87 33.20 17.43
C GLU A 618 30.98 32.08 16.87
N ALA A 619 30.29 31.32 17.74
CA ALA A 619 29.35 30.27 17.37
C ALA A 619 28.05 30.47 18.18
N PRO A 620 27.17 31.39 17.74
CA PRO A 620 25.98 31.73 18.49
C PRO A 620 25.03 30.53 18.55
N ALA A 621 24.41 30.35 19.72
CA ALA A 621 23.35 29.39 19.96
C ALA A 621 22.24 30.06 20.76
N ALA A 622 20.99 29.84 20.38
CA ALA A 622 19.81 30.35 21.09
C ALA A 622 19.11 29.21 21.84
N THR A 623 18.54 29.50 23.01
CA THR A 623 17.75 28.55 23.80
C THR A 623 16.42 29.17 24.16
N ILE A 624 15.30 28.62 23.72
CA ILE A 624 13.95 29.10 24.05
C ILE A 624 13.32 28.11 25.02
N LYS A 625 12.66 28.60 26.07
CA LYS A 625 11.94 27.75 27.02
C LYS A 625 10.44 27.96 26.89
N THR A 626 9.66 26.88 26.87
CA THR A 626 8.20 26.98 26.86
C THR A 626 7.55 25.83 27.60
N ILE A 627 6.43 26.10 28.26
CA ILE A 627 5.58 25.07 28.88
C ILE A 627 4.58 24.47 27.88
N HIS A 628 4.39 25.12 26.73
CA HIS A 628 3.41 24.72 25.73
C HIS A 628 4.06 23.82 24.68
N LYS A 629 3.61 22.56 24.62
CA LYS A 629 4.09 21.59 23.62
C LYS A 629 3.84 22.07 22.19
N THR A 630 2.69 22.68 21.92
CA THR A 630 2.31 23.24 20.62
C THR A 630 3.22 24.38 20.17
N VAL A 631 3.70 25.20 21.10
CA VAL A 631 4.69 26.25 20.82
C VAL A 631 6.05 25.62 20.54
N MET A 632 6.44 24.59 21.31
CA MET A 632 7.68 23.86 21.05
C MET A 632 7.72 23.24 19.65
N GLU A 633 6.68 22.47 19.27
CA GLU A 633 6.60 21.83 17.95
C GLU A 633 6.63 22.86 16.81
N GLY A 634 5.89 23.95 17.00
CA GLY A 634 5.84 25.08 16.07
C GLY A 634 7.19 25.78 15.88
N THR A 635 7.86 26.13 16.98
CA THR A 635 9.18 26.77 16.96
C THR A 635 10.24 25.87 16.32
N VAL A 636 10.20 24.57 16.60
CA VAL A 636 11.09 23.58 15.97
C VAL A 636 10.87 23.55 14.47
N ALA A 637 9.61 23.52 14.02
CA ALA A 637 9.27 23.48 12.60
C ALA A 637 9.66 24.76 11.85
N VAL A 638 9.47 25.95 12.45
CA VAL A 638 9.91 27.24 11.87
C VAL A 638 11.43 27.35 11.82
N ALA A 639 12.12 26.96 12.89
CA ALA A 639 13.58 26.99 12.91
C ALA A 639 14.18 26.02 11.87
N ARG A 640 13.62 24.81 11.73
CA ARG A 640 14.03 23.87 10.68
C ARG A 640 13.68 24.34 9.27
N SER A 641 12.57 25.06 9.08
CA SER A 641 12.21 25.62 7.77
C SER A 641 13.22 26.67 7.30
N LEU A 642 13.87 27.37 8.24
CA LEU A 642 15.01 28.24 8.00
C LEU A 642 16.33 27.47 7.80
N GLY A 643 16.38 26.16 7.97
CA GLY A 643 17.64 25.40 7.89
C GLY A 643 18.51 25.59 9.15
N LEU A 644 17.89 25.82 10.31
CA LEU A 644 18.59 25.79 11.60
C LEU A 644 18.63 24.36 12.16
N THR A 645 19.65 24.08 12.95
CA THR A 645 19.80 22.85 13.74
C THR A 645 19.16 23.02 15.11
N VAL A 646 18.22 22.13 15.42
CA VAL A 646 17.38 22.22 16.61
C VAL A 646 17.42 20.93 17.42
N SER A 647 17.54 21.06 18.74
CA SER A 647 17.38 19.96 19.71
C SER A 647 16.47 20.40 20.87
N VAL A 648 15.77 19.46 21.52
CA VAL A 648 14.86 19.78 22.63
C VAL A 648 15.07 18.84 23.81
N ASN A 649 15.16 19.41 25.00
CA ASN A 649 15.16 18.68 26.27
C ASN A 649 13.94 19.03 27.10
N ILE A 650 13.49 18.09 27.94
CA ILE A 650 12.50 18.33 28.98
C ILE A 650 13.25 18.71 30.25
N GLU A 651 12.96 19.87 30.82
CA GLU A 651 13.36 20.23 32.17
C GLU A 651 12.22 19.86 33.13
N GLU A 652 12.49 18.98 34.10
CA GLU A 652 11.51 18.53 35.08
C GLU A 652 11.12 19.63 36.08
N ALA A 653 9.98 19.41 36.75
CA ALA A 653 9.53 20.30 37.79
C ALA A 653 10.56 20.38 38.92
N LYS A 654 11.01 21.60 39.23
CA LYS A 654 11.95 21.86 40.33
C LYS A 654 11.42 22.97 41.22
N VAL A 655 11.70 22.85 42.52
CA VAL A 655 11.50 23.95 43.46
C VAL A 655 12.81 24.71 43.53
N ASP A 656 12.82 25.97 43.09
CA ASP A 656 14.04 26.80 43.17
C ASP A 656 14.36 27.15 44.62
N LYS A 657 15.55 27.68 44.89
CA LYS A 657 16.05 28.11 46.21
C LYS A 657 15.11 29.10 46.91
N ASP A 658 14.30 29.82 46.14
CA ASP A 658 13.30 30.78 46.62
C ASP A 658 11.91 30.15 46.89
N GLY A 659 11.77 28.82 46.82
CA GLY A 659 10.52 28.09 47.11
C GLY A 659 9.50 28.10 45.98
N VAL A 660 9.87 28.58 44.78
CA VAL A 660 8.98 28.66 43.61
C VAL A 660 8.92 27.31 42.89
N ASN A 661 7.71 26.79 42.71
CA ASN A 661 7.48 25.51 42.03
C ASN A 661 7.43 25.71 40.51
N HIS A 662 8.50 25.32 39.81
CA HIS A 662 8.58 25.40 38.36
C HIS A 662 7.83 24.23 37.73
N ARG A 663 6.98 24.51 36.75
CA ARG A 663 6.32 23.49 35.92
C ARG A 663 7.32 22.84 34.97
N PRO A 664 7.09 21.60 34.52
CA PRO A 664 7.93 21.00 33.49
C PRO A 664 7.89 21.85 32.21
N ALA A 665 9.05 22.06 31.60
CA ALA A 665 9.20 22.94 30.43
C ALA A 665 10.07 22.29 29.36
N TYR A 666 9.82 22.66 28.10
CA TYR A 666 10.63 22.29 26.95
C TYR A 666 11.71 23.34 26.72
N ALA A 667 12.97 22.92 26.73
CA ALA A 667 14.11 23.77 26.37
C ALA A 667 14.54 23.44 24.94
N ILE A 668 14.35 24.39 24.03
CA ILE A 668 14.63 24.30 22.59
C ILE A 668 15.97 24.97 22.32
N TYR A 669 16.98 24.20 21.93
CA TYR A 669 18.30 24.69 21.55
C TYR A 669 18.38 24.82 20.04
N ILE A 670 18.77 26.00 19.57
CA ILE A 670 18.86 26.37 18.16
C ILE A 670 20.30 26.79 17.86
N SER A 671 20.85 26.25 16.78
CA SER A 671 22.18 26.56 16.23
C SER A 671 22.11 26.58 14.71
N GLY A 672 23.04 27.22 14.02
CA GLY A 672 22.99 27.27 12.56
C GLY A 672 23.95 28.25 11.88
N GLY A 673 25.04 28.64 12.54
CA GLY A 673 26.03 29.58 11.98
C GLY A 673 25.39 30.86 11.43
N ASP A 674 25.64 31.15 10.15
CA ASP A 674 25.16 32.34 9.44
C ASP A 674 23.63 32.44 9.39
N ALA A 675 22.93 31.30 9.27
CA ALA A 675 21.46 31.26 9.26
C ALA A 675 20.86 31.73 10.60
N LEU A 676 21.51 31.44 11.72
CA LEU A 676 21.09 31.92 13.03
C LEU A 676 21.49 33.37 13.26
N LEU A 677 22.65 33.81 12.74
CA LEU A 677 23.06 35.21 12.79
C LEU A 677 22.03 36.12 12.09
N SER A 678 21.45 35.69 10.97
CA SER A 678 20.36 36.42 10.30
C SER A 678 19.14 36.63 11.20
N VAL A 679 18.74 35.59 11.95
CA VAL A 679 17.65 35.69 12.93
C VAL A 679 18.03 36.63 14.08
N LEU A 680 19.21 36.46 14.65
CA LEU A 680 19.67 37.25 15.81
C LEU A 680 19.90 38.74 15.47
N ALA A 681 20.15 39.07 14.21
CA ALA A 681 20.20 40.46 13.74
C ALA A 681 18.84 41.17 13.83
N ASN A 682 17.75 40.42 13.86
CA ASN A 682 16.39 40.95 14.03
C ASN A 682 15.97 41.07 15.51
N CYS A 683 16.74 40.55 16.47
CA CYS A 683 16.48 40.74 17.89
C CYS A 683 16.73 42.20 18.30
N ALA A 684 15.85 42.76 19.13
CA ALA A 684 15.96 44.10 19.69
C ALA A 684 16.70 44.14 21.02
N SER A 685 16.62 43.07 21.83
CA SER A 685 17.35 43.00 23.10
C SER A 685 18.86 43.06 22.86
N ALA A 686 19.54 44.06 23.42
CA ALA A 686 21.00 44.21 23.28
C ALA A 686 21.78 42.98 23.77
N LYS A 687 21.21 42.19 24.69
CA LYS A 687 21.82 40.95 25.20
C LYS A 687 21.78 39.80 24.18
N LYS A 688 20.77 39.80 23.30
CA LYS A 688 20.45 38.71 22.36
C LYS A 688 20.84 39.04 20.91
N HIS A 689 20.84 40.32 20.56
CA HIS A 689 21.22 40.83 19.24
C HIS A 689 22.63 40.42 18.81
N ARG A 690 22.81 40.11 17.52
CA ARG A 690 24.12 39.88 16.87
C ARG A 690 24.14 40.57 15.52
N ALA A 691 25.32 40.97 15.05
CA ALA A 691 25.44 41.57 13.72
C ALA A 691 25.05 40.58 12.62
N ALA A 692 24.42 41.08 11.56
CA ALA A 692 24.06 40.29 10.38
C ALA A 692 25.32 39.68 9.73
N PRO A 693 25.20 38.50 9.09
CA PRO A 693 26.33 37.86 8.40
C PRO A 693 26.83 38.73 7.23
N THR A 694 28.14 38.69 6.99
CA THR A 694 28.81 39.49 5.94
C THR A 694 28.72 38.87 4.55
N LYS A 695 28.31 37.61 4.46
CA LYS A 695 28.10 36.85 3.22
C LYS A 695 26.63 36.44 3.11
N GLU A 696 26.18 36.20 1.89
CA GLU A 696 24.86 35.66 1.62
C GLU A 696 24.67 34.31 2.34
N VAL A 697 23.55 34.18 3.05
CA VAL A 697 23.26 33.00 3.87
C VAL A 697 22.84 31.84 2.97
N VAL A 698 23.70 30.84 2.85
CA VAL A 698 23.36 29.60 2.12
C VAL A 698 22.59 28.67 3.05
N ARG A 699 21.32 28.43 2.76
CA ARG A 699 20.47 27.49 3.49
C ARG A 699 20.50 26.13 2.81
N GLY A 700 21.12 25.14 3.47
CA GLY A 700 21.33 23.81 2.92
C GLY A 700 20.75 22.70 3.78
N LEU A 701 20.90 21.48 3.29
CA LEU A 701 20.56 20.24 3.97
C LEU A 701 21.34 20.10 5.30
N ASN A 702 20.62 19.73 6.37
CA ASN A 702 21.16 19.53 7.71
C ASN A 702 21.04 18.07 8.15
N GLU A 703 21.89 17.67 9.08
CA GLU A 703 22.05 16.28 9.52
C GLU A 703 21.40 16.03 10.87
N VAL A 704 20.70 14.90 10.98
CA VAL A 704 20.22 14.39 12.27
C VAL A 704 20.58 12.92 12.42
N TYR A 705 21.07 12.60 13.61
CA TYR A 705 21.33 11.21 13.99
C TYR A 705 20.00 10.47 14.20
N PHE A 706 19.90 9.29 13.60
CA PHE A 706 18.69 8.49 13.63
C PHE A 706 18.99 7.09 14.14
N GLU A 707 17.98 6.50 14.76
CA GLU A 707 17.92 5.07 14.95
C GLU A 707 16.75 4.51 14.16
N MET A 708 16.87 3.22 13.87
CA MET A 708 15.78 2.48 13.28
C MET A 708 15.42 1.35 14.20
N LYS A 709 14.12 1.25 14.45
CA LYS A 709 13.53 0.10 15.09
C LYS A 709 12.72 -0.63 14.04
N GLU A 710 13.09 -1.88 13.79
CA GLU A 710 12.24 -2.78 13.03
C GLU A 710 10.90 -2.94 13.77
N LEU A 711 9.83 -2.63 13.07
CA LEU A 711 8.45 -2.81 13.49
C LEU A 711 7.86 -4.02 12.75
N GLN A 712 6.65 -4.38 13.16
CA GLN A 712 5.88 -5.39 12.46
C GLN A 712 5.49 -4.90 11.05
N GLU A 713 5.14 -5.83 10.16
CA GLU A 713 4.65 -5.45 8.83
C GLU A 713 3.37 -4.64 8.95
N ASP A 714 3.35 -3.45 8.37
CA ASP A 714 2.21 -2.54 8.31
C ASP A 714 2.17 -1.86 6.94
N ASP A 715 1.07 -1.22 6.65
CA ASP A 715 0.84 -0.69 5.33
C ASP A 715 1.57 0.64 5.10
N TYR A 716 2.28 0.75 3.98
CA TYR A 716 3.00 1.96 3.62
C TYR A 716 2.33 2.64 2.43
N TYR A 717 2.59 3.93 2.30
CA TYR A 717 2.18 4.71 1.15
C TYR A 717 3.42 5.32 0.57
N GLY A 718 3.60 5.12 -0.72
CA GLY A 718 4.72 5.64 -1.49
C GLY A 718 4.24 6.63 -2.53
N ILE A 719 5.18 7.45 -2.95
CA ILE A 719 5.01 8.42 -4.02
C ILE A 719 6.09 8.11 -5.05
N THR A 720 5.69 7.97 -6.31
CA THR A 720 6.59 7.87 -7.46
C THR A 720 6.59 9.20 -8.18
N LEU A 721 7.76 9.82 -8.28
CA LEU A 721 8.00 11.09 -8.96
C LEU A 721 8.47 10.83 -10.39
N SER A 722 8.22 11.77 -11.30
CA SER A 722 8.62 11.68 -12.71
C SER A 722 10.11 11.39 -12.91
N GLU A 723 10.47 10.66 -13.97
CA GLU A 723 11.86 10.29 -14.31
C GLU A 723 12.80 11.49 -14.53
N ASN A 724 12.26 12.68 -14.79
CA ASN A 724 13.04 13.92 -14.95
C ASN A 724 13.39 14.61 -13.62
N SER A 725 13.11 13.98 -12.47
CA SER A 725 13.36 14.54 -11.13
C SER A 725 14.42 13.74 -10.37
N ASP A 726 14.95 14.30 -9.28
CA ASP A 726 15.89 13.66 -8.36
C ASP A 726 15.27 12.55 -7.49
N HIS A 727 13.97 12.27 -7.65
CA HIS A 727 13.17 11.29 -6.90
C HIS A 727 13.12 11.51 -5.38
N GLN A 728 13.44 12.71 -4.90
CA GLN A 728 13.43 13.08 -3.48
C GLN A 728 12.30 14.07 -3.17
N PHE A 729 11.60 13.89 -2.06
CA PHE A 729 10.54 14.82 -1.62
C PHE A 729 10.57 15.03 -0.11
N MET A 730 9.90 16.09 0.37
CA MET A 730 9.83 16.45 1.78
C MET A 730 8.56 15.92 2.46
N LEU A 731 8.73 15.39 3.67
CA LEU A 731 7.62 15.13 4.59
C LEU A 731 7.17 16.41 5.31
N ALA A 732 6.01 16.37 5.96
CA ALA A 732 5.49 17.52 6.72
C ALA A 732 6.44 18.02 7.83
N ASN A 733 7.33 17.16 8.32
CA ASN A 733 8.36 17.48 9.32
C ASN A 733 9.73 17.87 8.69
N GLN A 734 9.75 18.17 7.38
CA GLN A 734 10.91 18.64 6.59
C GLN A 734 12.03 17.62 6.36
N LEU A 735 11.84 16.35 6.76
CA LEU A 735 12.74 15.28 6.37
C LEU A 735 12.67 15.02 4.87
N VAL A 736 13.84 14.77 4.27
CA VAL A 736 13.94 14.39 2.86
C VAL A 736 13.92 12.86 2.75
N VAL A 737 13.03 12.36 1.91
CA VAL A 737 12.81 10.92 1.67
C VAL A 737 12.76 10.64 0.16
N HIS A 738 12.97 9.38 -0.23
CA HIS A 738 13.01 8.96 -1.63
C HIS A 738 11.75 8.15 -2.01
N ASN A 739 11.54 7.88 -3.30
CA ASN A 739 10.44 7.03 -3.78
C ASN A 739 10.40 5.64 -3.10
N CYS A 740 9.21 5.04 -3.08
CA CYS A 740 8.98 3.78 -2.37
C CYS A 740 8.23 2.76 -3.24
N GLY A 741 8.71 1.53 -3.40
CA GLY A 741 8.09 0.50 -4.27
C GLY A 741 7.21 -0.51 -3.53
N GLU A 742 5.88 -0.41 -3.71
CA GLU A 742 4.72 -1.35 -3.77
C GLU A 742 4.46 -2.64 -2.93
N ARG A 743 3.20 -2.75 -2.44
CA ARG A 743 2.36 -3.95 -2.15
C ARG A 743 0.90 -3.56 -1.90
N GLY A 744 0.59 -2.80 -0.85
CA GLY A 744 -0.58 -2.00 -0.40
C GLY A 744 -1.71 -1.49 -1.31
N ASN A 745 -1.62 -1.62 -2.62
CA ASN A 745 -2.49 -0.86 -3.49
C ASN A 745 -3.31 -1.64 -4.46
N GLU A 746 -2.96 -2.89 -4.65
CA GLU A 746 -3.60 -3.70 -5.67
C GLU A 746 -5.11 -3.83 -5.39
N MET A 747 -5.54 -3.94 -4.12
CA MET A 747 -6.97 -4.01 -3.81
C MET A 747 -7.68 -2.66 -3.89
N ALA A 748 -7.05 -1.55 -3.50
CA ALA A 748 -7.66 -0.23 -3.60
C ALA A 748 -7.77 0.23 -5.07
N GLU A 749 -6.74 -0.07 -5.88
CA GLU A 749 -6.73 0.12 -7.33
C GLU A 749 -7.78 -0.76 -8.00
N VAL A 750 -7.85 -2.05 -7.66
CA VAL A 750 -8.95 -2.94 -8.10
C VAL A 750 -10.32 -2.36 -7.75
N LEU A 751 -10.49 -1.83 -6.53
CA LEU A 751 -11.76 -1.22 -6.10
C LEU A 751 -12.09 0.10 -6.82
N MET A 752 -11.10 0.87 -7.24
CA MET A 752 -11.30 2.11 -8.01
C MET A 752 -11.53 1.82 -9.50
N GLU A 753 -10.79 0.88 -10.08
CA GLU A 753 -10.85 0.57 -11.51
C GLU A 753 -12.05 -0.32 -11.87
N PHE A 754 -12.44 -1.28 -11.02
CA PHE A 754 -13.52 -2.23 -11.37
C PHE A 754 -14.87 -1.56 -11.67
N PRO A 755 -15.28 -0.48 -10.98
CA PRO A 755 -16.46 0.30 -11.35
C PRO A 755 -16.33 1.05 -12.68
N GLU A 756 -15.12 1.46 -13.08
CA GLU A 756 -14.85 2.22 -14.31
C GLU A 756 -14.72 1.32 -15.55
N LEU A 757 -14.50 0.02 -15.34
CA LEU A 757 -14.36 -0.96 -16.41
C LEU A 757 -15.71 -1.47 -16.88
N TYR A 758 -15.93 -1.46 -18.19
CA TYR A 758 -17.19 -1.87 -18.81
C TYR A 758 -17.02 -3.14 -19.64
N THR A 759 -18.06 -3.98 -19.65
CA THR A 759 -18.23 -5.07 -20.60
C THR A 759 -19.43 -4.78 -21.50
N GLU A 760 -19.36 -5.22 -22.76
CA GLU A 760 -20.44 -5.07 -23.72
C GLU A 760 -21.19 -6.39 -23.84
N LYS A 761 -22.45 -6.41 -23.39
CA LYS A 761 -23.35 -7.57 -23.51
C LYS A 761 -24.65 -7.10 -24.14
N ASN A 762 -25.06 -7.73 -25.25
CA ASN A 762 -26.25 -7.33 -26.03
C ASN A 762 -26.24 -5.85 -26.48
N GLY A 763 -25.06 -5.30 -26.83
CA GLY A 763 -24.91 -3.91 -27.31
C GLY A 763 -25.04 -2.84 -26.22
N LYS A 764 -25.12 -3.21 -24.94
CA LYS A 764 -25.11 -2.28 -23.80
C LYS A 764 -23.80 -2.40 -23.02
N LYS A 765 -23.22 -1.25 -22.68
CA LYS A 765 -22.04 -1.14 -21.80
C LYS A 765 -22.49 -1.17 -20.35
N GLU A 766 -22.05 -2.18 -19.61
CA GLU A 766 -22.37 -2.37 -18.19
C GLU A 766 -21.06 -2.54 -17.40
N PRO A 767 -20.97 -1.99 -16.17
CA PRO A 767 -19.76 -2.08 -15.37
C PRO A 767 -19.50 -3.52 -14.90
N ILE A 768 -18.24 -3.94 -14.88
CA ILE A 768 -17.86 -5.32 -14.49
C ILE A 768 -18.17 -5.62 -13.02
N MET A 769 -18.27 -4.60 -12.16
CA MET A 769 -18.61 -4.74 -10.75
C MET A 769 -19.98 -5.41 -10.54
N LYS A 770 -20.93 -5.24 -11.47
CA LYS A 770 -22.26 -5.87 -11.38
C LYS A 770 -22.23 -7.40 -11.50
N ARG A 771 -21.19 -7.99 -12.08
CA ARG A 771 -21.02 -9.45 -12.17
C ARG A 771 -19.91 -9.99 -11.27
N THR A 772 -19.42 -9.15 -10.36
CA THR A 772 -18.27 -9.46 -9.51
C THR A 772 -18.65 -9.34 -8.04
N THR A 773 -18.19 -10.29 -7.22
CA THR A 773 -18.21 -10.18 -5.76
C THR A 773 -16.77 -10.17 -5.26
N LEU A 774 -16.45 -9.21 -4.40
CA LEU A 774 -15.10 -9.05 -3.85
C LEU A 774 -15.07 -9.50 -2.39
N VAL A 775 -14.11 -10.33 -2.00
CA VAL A 775 -13.82 -10.70 -0.62
C VAL A 775 -12.46 -10.09 -0.25
N ALA A 776 -12.47 -8.86 0.26
CA ALA A 776 -11.27 -8.17 0.67
C ALA A 776 -10.82 -8.64 2.05
N ASN A 777 -9.70 -9.36 2.10
CA ASN A 777 -9.05 -9.66 3.36
C ASN A 777 -7.66 -9.06 3.36
N THR A 778 -7.46 -7.98 4.10
CA THR A 778 -6.16 -7.30 4.17
C THR A 778 -5.13 -8.06 4.96
N SER A 779 -3.87 -7.80 4.66
CA SER A 779 -2.78 -8.28 5.47
C SER A 779 -2.82 -7.68 6.89
N ASN A 780 -3.57 -6.59 7.10
CA ASN A 780 -3.86 -6.05 8.42
C ASN A 780 -4.99 -6.76 9.14
N MET A 781 -5.87 -7.39 8.37
CA MET A 781 -6.90 -8.24 8.95
C MET A 781 -6.25 -9.49 9.55
N PRO A 782 -6.85 -10.06 10.60
CA PRO A 782 -6.26 -11.17 11.33
C PRO A 782 -5.92 -12.36 10.46
N VAL A 783 -4.88 -13.08 10.87
CA VAL A 783 -4.33 -14.23 10.16
C VAL A 783 -5.39 -15.30 9.91
N ALA A 784 -6.27 -15.52 10.88
CA ALA A 784 -7.39 -16.45 10.75
C ALA A 784 -8.37 -16.04 9.64
N ALA A 785 -8.64 -14.75 9.48
CA ALA A 785 -9.57 -14.23 8.46
C ALA A 785 -9.03 -14.47 7.03
N ARG A 786 -7.70 -14.58 6.86
CA ARG A 786 -7.08 -14.99 5.58
C ARG A 786 -7.51 -16.39 5.17
N GLU A 787 -7.48 -17.36 6.09
CA GLU A 787 -7.96 -18.72 5.82
C GLU A 787 -9.46 -18.71 5.52
N ALA A 788 -10.25 -18.02 6.34
CA ALA A 788 -11.70 -17.92 6.14
C ALA A 788 -12.06 -17.32 4.78
N SER A 789 -11.34 -16.28 4.33
CA SER A 789 -11.62 -15.57 3.06
C SER A 789 -11.60 -16.49 1.83
N ILE A 790 -10.66 -17.45 1.78
CA ILE A 790 -10.56 -18.42 0.69
C ILE A 790 -11.76 -19.36 0.70
N TYR A 791 -12.15 -19.87 1.87
CA TYR A 791 -13.33 -20.75 2.01
C TYR A 791 -14.64 -20.03 1.74
N THR A 792 -14.76 -18.76 2.16
CA THR A 792 -15.88 -17.88 1.85
C THR A 792 -15.98 -17.69 0.33
N GLY A 793 -14.89 -17.29 -0.31
CA GLY A 793 -14.84 -17.05 -1.77
C GLY A 793 -15.21 -18.28 -2.60
N ILE A 794 -14.66 -19.46 -2.28
CA ILE A 794 -15.02 -20.70 -3.01
C ILE A 794 -16.46 -21.13 -2.78
N THR A 795 -17.02 -20.88 -1.59
CA THR A 795 -18.42 -21.23 -1.28
C THR A 795 -19.39 -20.32 -2.04
N LEU A 796 -19.05 -19.04 -2.20
CA LEU A 796 -19.76 -18.11 -3.08
C LEU A 796 -19.68 -18.57 -4.54
N ALA A 797 -18.50 -19.00 -5.00
CA ALA A 797 -18.33 -19.50 -6.37
C ALA A 797 -19.15 -20.77 -6.64
N GLU A 798 -19.15 -21.72 -5.70
CA GLU A 798 -19.98 -22.93 -5.78
C GLU A 798 -21.48 -22.62 -5.78
N TYR A 799 -21.91 -21.59 -5.04
CA TYR A 799 -23.31 -21.16 -5.04
C TYR A 799 -23.76 -20.69 -6.43
N PHE A 800 -22.96 -19.86 -7.10
CA PHE A 800 -23.28 -19.43 -8.46
C PHE A 800 -23.17 -20.56 -9.49
N ARG A 801 -22.25 -21.52 -9.30
CA ARG A 801 -22.22 -22.76 -10.09
C ARG A 801 -23.52 -23.55 -9.96
N ASP A 802 -24.06 -23.67 -8.75
CA ASP A 802 -25.32 -24.39 -8.52
C ASP A 802 -26.53 -23.70 -9.20
N GLN A 803 -26.41 -22.40 -9.53
CA GLN A 803 -27.42 -21.71 -10.35
C GLN A 803 -27.31 -22.06 -11.85
N GLY A 804 -26.29 -22.83 -12.25
CA GLY A 804 -25.99 -23.17 -13.64
C GLY A 804 -25.26 -22.05 -14.37
N ARG A 805 -24.32 -21.38 -13.71
CA ARG A 805 -23.47 -20.34 -14.28
C ARG A 805 -22.03 -20.81 -14.33
N ASP A 806 -21.25 -20.22 -15.24
CA ASP A 806 -19.81 -20.44 -15.33
C ASP A 806 -19.08 -19.36 -14.52
N VAL A 807 -18.43 -19.78 -13.44
CA VAL A 807 -17.84 -18.89 -12.43
C VAL A 807 -16.32 -19.00 -12.49
N SER A 808 -15.62 -17.88 -12.40
CA SER A 808 -14.17 -17.85 -12.21
C SER A 808 -13.83 -17.26 -10.84
N MET A 809 -13.15 -18.06 -10.01
CA MET A 809 -12.60 -17.64 -8.74
C MET A 809 -11.12 -17.29 -8.92
N ILE A 810 -10.76 -16.06 -8.56
CA ILE A 810 -9.38 -15.57 -8.56
C ILE A 810 -8.92 -15.44 -7.11
N ALA A 811 -7.89 -16.21 -6.75
CA ALA A 811 -7.31 -16.21 -5.42
C ALA A 811 -5.93 -15.51 -5.44
N ASP A 812 -5.88 -14.27 -4.97
CA ASP A 812 -4.65 -13.48 -4.87
C ASP A 812 -4.35 -13.08 -3.40
N SER A 813 -3.43 -13.72 -2.68
CA SER A 813 -2.51 -14.79 -3.08
C SER A 813 -2.66 -16.03 -2.18
N SER A 814 -2.58 -17.20 -2.80
CA SER A 814 -2.63 -18.49 -2.11
C SER A 814 -1.41 -18.73 -1.19
N SER A 815 -0.26 -18.12 -1.49
CA SER A 815 0.93 -18.16 -0.61
C SER A 815 0.68 -17.50 0.74
N ARG A 816 -0.06 -16.38 0.79
CA ARG A 816 -0.38 -15.70 2.05
C ARG A 816 -1.34 -16.53 2.92
N TRP A 817 -2.22 -17.31 2.29
CA TRP A 817 -3.03 -18.30 2.98
C TRP A 817 -2.15 -19.42 3.57
N ALA A 818 -1.19 -19.95 2.81
CA ALA A 818 -0.27 -20.96 3.32
C ALA A 818 0.60 -20.44 4.49
N GLU A 819 1.07 -19.19 4.42
CA GLU A 819 1.78 -18.53 5.52
C GLU A 819 0.89 -18.36 6.76
N ALA A 820 -0.40 -18.05 6.57
CA ALA A 820 -1.35 -18.00 7.67
C ALA A 820 -1.50 -19.36 8.36
N LEU A 821 -1.61 -20.45 7.58
CA LEU A 821 -1.64 -21.81 8.13
C LEU A 821 -0.35 -22.15 8.89
N ARG A 822 0.81 -21.70 8.40
CA ARG A 822 2.10 -21.86 9.09
C ARG A 822 2.10 -21.17 10.44
N GLU A 823 1.62 -19.94 10.52
CA GLU A 823 1.56 -19.21 11.78
C GLU A 823 0.61 -19.87 12.78
N ILE A 824 -0.58 -20.26 12.33
CA ILE A 824 -1.58 -20.95 13.17
C ILE A 824 -1.01 -22.26 13.73
N SER A 825 -0.39 -23.07 12.86
CA SER A 825 0.25 -24.33 13.25
C SER A 825 1.36 -24.13 14.29
N GLY A 826 2.20 -23.11 14.08
CA GLY A 826 3.26 -22.74 15.03
C GLY A 826 2.73 -22.31 16.40
N ARG A 827 1.59 -21.58 16.45
CA ARG A 827 0.94 -21.18 17.71
C ARG A 827 0.31 -22.35 18.44
N LEU A 828 -0.16 -23.37 17.70
CA LEU A 828 -0.72 -24.59 18.27
C LEU A 828 0.33 -25.59 18.79
N GLY A 829 1.61 -25.30 18.57
CA GLY A 829 2.71 -26.20 18.92
C GLY A 829 2.72 -27.48 18.10
N GLU A 830 2.16 -27.45 16.89
CA GLU A 830 2.23 -28.57 15.96
C GLU A 830 3.66 -28.71 15.41
N MET A 831 4.09 -29.94 15.12
CA MET A 831 5.40 -30.17 14.54
C MET A 831 5.43 -29.66 13.09
N PRO A 832 6.34 -28.74 12.73
CA PRO A 832 6.48 -28.28 11.36
C PRO A 832 7.05 -29.37 10.46
N ALA A 833 6.69 -29.32 9.18
CA ALA A 833 7.32 -30.06 8.09
C ALA A 833 8.35 -29.16 7.39
N ASP A 834 8.38 -29.16 6.06
CA ASP A 834 9.35 -28.37 5.28
C ASP A 834 9.12 -26.85 5.42
N GLN A 835 10.22 -26.10 5.57
CA GLN A 835 10.24 -24.63 5.70
C GLN A 835 9.26 -24.04 6.74
N GLY A 836 8.92 -24.84 7.76
CA GLY A 836 8.03 -24.43 8.85
C GLY A 836 6.54 -24.68 8.59
N PHE A 837 6.13 -25.08 7.39
CA PHE A 837 4.71 -25.31 7.06
C PHE A 837 4.13 -26.54 7.77
N PRO A 838 2.81 -26.60 8.02
CA PRO A 838 2.18 -27.77 8.60
C PRO A 838 2.20 -28.97 7.64
N ALA A 839 2.25 -30.18 8.19
CA ALA A 839 2.19 -31.42 7.40
C ALA A 839 0.90 -31.56 6.55
N TYR A 840 -0.19 -30.90 6.96
CA TYR A 840 -1.48 -30.92 6.23
C TYR A 840 -1.62 -29.85 5.14
N LEU A 841 -0.58 -29.06 4.85
CA LEU A 841 -0.63 -28.01 3.81
C LEU A 841 -1.11 -28.57 2.46
N GLY A 842 -0.50 -29.67 2.00
CA GLY A 842 -0.86 -30.30 0.74
C GLY A 842 -2.32 -30.78 0.69
N ALA A 843 -2.82 -31.34 1.80
CA ALA A 843 -4.21 -31.79 1.90
C ALA A 843 -5.21 -30.62 1.87
N LYS A 844 -4.90 -29.52 2.57
CA LYS A 844 -5.72 -28.28 2.55
C LYS A 844 -5.77 -27.69 1.14
N LEU A 845 -4.62 -27.52 0.48
CA LEU A 845 -4.56 -27.03 -0.90
C LEU A 845 -5.34 -27.95 -1.85
N ALA A 846 -5.18 -29.27 -1.75
CA ALA A 846 -5.90 -30.23 -2.59
C ALA A 846 -7.42 -30.14 -2.37
N SER A 847 -7.86 -30.08 -1.11
CA SER A 847 -9.28 -29.92 -0.78
C SER A 847 -9.90 -28.63 -1.33
N PHE A 848 -9.08 -27.58 -1.51
CA PHE A 848 -9.52 -26.32 -2.10
C PHE A 848 -9.60 -26.42 -3.63
N TYR A 849 -8.54 -26.86 -4.31
CA TYR A 849 -8.54 -26.94 -5.78
C TYR A 849 -9.53 -27.98 -6.33
N GLU A 850 -9.78 -29.08 -5.62
CA GLU A 850 -10.74 -30.12 -6.03
C GLU A 850 -12.22 -29.71 -5.91
N ARG A 851 -12.49 -28.54 -5.32
CA ARG A 851 -13.82 -27.92 -5.34
C ARG A 851 -14.14 -27.28 -6.69
N ALA A 852 -13.12 -26.96 -7.48
CA ALA A 852 -13.28 -26.54 -8.87
C ALA A 852 -13.79 -27.71 -9.74
N GLY A 853 -14.39 -27.37 -10.87
CA GLY A 853 -14.89 -28.36 -11.81
C GLY A 853 -16.18 -27.95 -12.49
N LYS A 854 -16.45 -28.57 -13.64
CA LYS A 854 -17.75 -28.56 -14.31
C LYS A 854 -18.63 -29.63 -13.66
N ALA A 855 -19.85 -29.27 -13.28
CA ALA A 855 -20.77 -30.20 -12.62
C ALA A 855 -22.22 -29.90 -12.99
N VAL A 856 -23.05 -30.94 -12.90
CA VAL A 856 -24.51 -30.80 -12.92
C VAL A 856 -24.96 -30.44 -11.52
N ALA A 857 -25.63 -29.30 -11.38
CA ALA A 857 -26.18 -28.83 -10.12
C ALA A 857 -27.28 -29.77 -9.61
N LEU A 858 -27.50 -29.80 -8.30
CA LEU A 858 -28.64 -30.51 -7.72
C LEU A 858 -29.96 -29.80 -8.00
N GLY A 859 -31.02 -30.60 -8.10
CA GLY A 859 -32.39 -30.14 -8.21
C GLY A 859 -32.82 -29.71 -9.61
N SER A 860 -34.13 -29.55 -9.76
CA SER A 860 -34.82 -29.18 -11.00
C SER A 860 -34.84 -27.67 -11.20
N PRO A 861 -34.64 -27.17 -12.44
CA PRO A 861 -34.28 -27.91 -13.65
C PRO A 861 -32.81 -28.37 -13.66
N ASP A 862 -32.50 -29.38 -14.48
CA ASP A 862 -31.13 -29.82 -14.72
C ASP A 862 -30.30 -28.67 -15.27
N ARG A 863 -29.30 -28.25 -14.49
CA ARG A 863 -28.43 -27.11 -14.80
C ARG A 863 -26.99 -27.58 -14.76
N THR A 864 -26.22 -27.15 -15.75
CA THR A 864 -24.77 -27.35 -15.74
C THR A 864 -24.12 -26.02 -15.39
N GLY A 865 -23.15 -26.04 -14.49
CA GLY A 865 -22.32 -24.89 -14.16
C GLY A 865 -20.88 -25.31 -13.98
N SER A 866 -19.97 -24.34 -13.92
CA SER A 866 -18.56 -24.60 -13.68
C SER A 866 -17.94 -23.61 -12.69
N VAL A 867 -16.92 -24.06 -11.96
CA VAL A 867 -16.06 -23.19 -11.16
C VAL A 867 -14.63 -23.37 -11.63
N SER A 868 -14.07 -22.33 -12.22
CA SER A 868 -12.66 -22.27 -12.59
C SER A 868 -11.88 -21.60 -11.47
N ILE A 869 -10.79 -22.21 -10.99
CA ILE A 869 -9.93 -21.61 -9.97
C ILE A 869 -8.64 -21.14 -10.63
N VAL A 870 -8.33 -19.85 -10.47
CA VAL A 870 -7.05 -19.25 -10.85
C VAL A 870 -6.38 -18.71 -9.60
N ALA A 871 -5.29 -19.36 -9.19
CA ALA A 871 -4.60 -19.03 -7.96
C ALA A 871 -3.22 -18.45 -8.25
N ALA A 872 -2.97 -17.25 -7.73
CA ALA A 872 -1.66 -16.63 -7.74
C ALA A 872 -0.79 -17.22 -6.62
N VAL A 873 0.40 -17.68 -6.97
CA VAL A 873 1.41 -18.17 -6.02
C VAL A 873 2.60 -17.22 -6.08
N SER A 874 3.07 -16.77 -4.92
CA SER A 874 4.18 -15.84 -4.80
C SER A 874 5.33 -16.51 -4.06
N PRO A 875 6.12 -17.36 -4.72
CA PRO A 875 7.31 -17.94 -4.10
C PRO A 875 8.32 -16.85 -3.74
N ALA A 876 8.99 -17.01 -2.61
CA ALA A 876 10.06 -16.11 -2.19
C ALA A 876 11.18 -16.11 -3.25
N GLY A 877 11.52 -14.93 -3.79
CA GLY A 877 12.57 -14.80 -4.80
C GLY A 877 12.25 -15.39 -6.19
N GLY A 878 11.05 -15.94 -6.40
CA GLY A 878 10.70 -16.63 -7.66
C GLY A 878 11.16 -18.10 -7.73
N ASP A 879 11.52 -18.71 -6.60
CA ASP A 879 11.97 -20.10 -6.56
C ASP A 879 10.78 -21.09 -6.53
N PHE A 880 10.67 -21.93 -7.57
CA PHE A 880 9.60 -22.93 -7.68
C PHE A 880 9.78 -24.14 -6.75
N SER A 881 10.91 -24.25 -6.06
CA SER A 881 11.15 -25.30 -5.05
C SER A 881 10.41 -25.07 -3.73
N ASP A 882 9.79 -23.89 -3.56
CA ASP A 882 8.98 -23.56 -2.39
C ASP A 882 7.86 -24.61 -2.16
N PRO A 883 7.59 -25.02 -0.90
CA PRO A 883 6.58 -26.04 -0.59
C PRO A 883 5.17 -25.70 -1.09
N VAL A 884 4.78 -24.42 -1.08
CA VAL A 884 3.46 -24.00 -1.57
C VAL A 884 3.39 -24.16 -3.09
N THR A 885 4.47 -23.78 -3.78
CA THR A 885 4.57 -23.93 -5.24
C THR A 885 4.58 -25.40 -5.65
N THR A 886 5.38 -26.22 -4.97
CA THR A 886 5.48 -27.67 -5.22
C THR A 886 4.15 -28.38 -4.97
N ALA A 887 3.48 -28.08 -3.85
CA ALA A 887 2.17 -28.64 -3.56
C ALA A 887 1.12 -28.21 -4.60
N THR A 888 1.11 -26.94 -4.99
CA THR A 888 0.18 -26.40 -5.99
C THR A 888 0.42 -27.01 -7.37
N LEU A 889 1.69 -27.19 -7.77
CA LEU A 889 2.10 -27.87 -9.00
C LEU A 889 1.60 -29.32 -9.08
N GLY A 890 1.61 -30.03 -7.95
CA GLY A 890 1.13 -31.41 -7.88
C GLY A 890 -0.39 -31.54 -8.09
N ILE A 891 -1.15 -30.48 -7.80
CA ILE A 891 -2.62 -30.49 -7.82
C ILE A 891 -3.18 -29.85 -9.09
N THR A 892 -2.63 -28.71 -9.50
CA THR A 892 -3.15 -27.92 -10.63
C THR A 892 -2.85 -28.58 -11.97
N GLN A 893 -3.76 -28.38 -12.92
CA GLN A 893 -3.66 -28.97 -14.26
C GLN A 893 -3.00 -28.02 -15.28
N VAL A 894 -3.08 -26.71 -15.01
CA VAL A 894 -2.45 -25.65 -15.81
C VAL A 894 -1.48 -24.86 -14.94
N PHE A 895 -0.32 -24.57 -15.51
CA PHE A 895 0.75 -23.85 -14.86
C PHE A 895 1.26 -22.73 -15.77
N TRP A 896 1.07 -21.48 -15.34
CA TRP A 896 1.51 -20.28 -16.03
C TRP A 896 2.70 -19.65 -15.30
N GLY A 897 3.90 -20.18 -15.57
CA GLY A 897 5.12 -19.73 -14.91
C GLY A 897 5.56 -18.36 -15.42
N LEU A 898 5.47 -17.34 -14.57
CA LEU A 898 5.95 -15.99 -14.89
C LEU A 898 7.44 -15.86 -14.62
N ASP A 899 8.18 -15.38 -15.63
CA ASP A 899 9.62 -15.14 -15.55
C ASP A 899 9.94 -13.67 -15.23
N LYS A 900 10.74 -13.49 -14.18
CA LYS A 900 11.26 -12.17 -13.81
C LYS A 900 12.15 -11.58 -14.90
N LYS A 901 12.90 -12.41 -15.65
CA LYS A 901 13.80 -11.93 -16.72
C LYS A 901 13.02 -11.30 -17.87
N LEU A 902 11.88 -11.89 -18.25
CA LEU A 902 10.99 -11.35 -19.27
C LEU A 902 10.36 -10.04 -18.82
N ALA A 903 9.87 -9.98 -17.58
CA ALA A 903 9.32 -8.76 -17.00
C ALA A 903 10.36 -7.62 -16.96
N GLN A 904 11.62 -7.89 -16.58
CA GLN A 904 12.70 -6.91 -16.58
C GLN A 904 13.03 -6.36 -17.99
N ARG A 905 12.82 -7.18 -19.03
CA ARG A 905 12.96 -6.78 -20.43
C ARG A 905 11.72 -6.07 -20.98
N LYS A 906 10.72 -5.78 -20.15
CA LYS A 906 9.41 -5.22 -20.53
C LYS A 906 8.66 -6.10 -21.55
N HIS A 907 8.90 -7.40 -21.53
CA HIS A 907 8.13 -8.38 -22.30
C HIS A 907 6.93 -8.82 -21.47
N PHE A 908 5.73 -8.42 -21.92
CA PHE A 908 4.47 -8.69 -21.23
C PHE A 908 3.44 -9.32 -22.19
N PRO A 909 2.65 -10.29 -21.72
CA PRO A 909 2.73 -10.98 -20.44
C PRO A 909 4.02 -11.83 -20.31
N SER A 910 4.62 -11.85 -19.12
CA SER A 910 5.97 -12.39 -18.87
C SER A 910 6.02 -13.92 -18.71
N ILE A 911 5.28 -14.65 -19.55
CA ILE A 911 5.12 -16.10 -19.46
C ILE A 911 6.37 -16.81 -20.00
N ASN A 912 6.94 -17.70 -19.18
CA ASN A 912 8.02 -18.57 -19.61
C ASN A 912 7.46 -19.72 -20.47
N THR A 913 7.86 -19.79 -21.74
CA THR A 913 7.37 -20.81 -22.69
C THR A 913 7.88 -22.22 -22.42
N SER A 914 9.01 -22.35 -21.72
CA SER A 914 9.72 -23.63 -21.50
C SER A 914 9.27 -24.30 -20.21
N VAL A 915 8.91 -23.52 -19.18
CA VAL A 915 8.43 -24.03 -17.88
C VAL A 915 6.90 -24.13 -17.83
N SER A 916 6.17 -23.29 -18.55
CA SER A 916 4.70 -23.30 -18.54
C SER A 916 4.13 -24.55 -19.24
N TYR A 917 3.00 -25.05 -18.75
CA TYR A 917 2.33 -26.21 -19.34
C TYR A 917 0.82 -26.20 -19.09
N SER A 918 0.09 -26.95 -19.91
CA SER A 918 -1.34 -27.24 -19.72
C SER A 918 -1.61 -28.70 -20.03
N LYS A 919 -2.28 -29.41 -19.10
CA LYS A 919 -2.73 -30.79 -19.28
C LYS A 919 -4.09 -30.89 -20.00
N TYR A 920 -4.78 -29.76 -20.20
CA TYR A 920 -6.09 -29.73 -20.86
C TYR A 920 -6.04 -29.69 -22.39
N THR A 921 -4.85 -29.59 -22.98
CA THR A 921 -4.65 -29.54 -24.44
C THR A 921 -5.36 -30.69 -25.16
N ASN A 922 -5.23 -31.92 -24.68
CA ASN A 922 -5.86 -33.11 -25.29
C ASN A 922 -7.38 -33.06 -25.28
N VAL A 923 -7.98 -32.53 -24.21
CA VAL A 923 -9.44 -32.42 -24.08
C VAL A 923 -9.96 -31.31 -25.00
N LEU A 924 -9.25 -30.19 -25.02
CA LEU A 924 -9.60 -29.01 -25.83
C LEU A 924 -9.38 -29.21 -27.32
N ASN A 925 -8.49 -30.11 -27.75
CA ASN A 925 -8.30 -30.40 -29.18
C ASN A 925 -9.64 -30.75 -29.86
N LYS A 926 -10.54 -31.48 -29.19
CA LYS A 926 -11.89 -31.78 -29.74
C LYS A 926 -12.71 -30.51 -30.03
N TYR A 927 -12.63 -29.53 -29.14
CA TYR A 927 -13.29 -28.24 -29.31
C TYR A 927 -12.67 -27.45 -30.45
N TYR A 928 -11.32 -27.41 -30.51
CA TYR A 928 -10.61 -26.72 -31.57
C TYR A 928 -10.85 -27.37 -32.93
N ASP A 929 -10.79 -28.69 -33.05
CA ASP A 929 -11.06 -29.40 -34.32
C ASP A 929 -12.47 -29.12 -34.86
N SER A 930 -13.43 -28.82 -33.98
CA SER A 930 -14.81 -28.49 -34.36
C SER A 930 -15.00 -27.04 -34.80
N ASN A 931 -14.24 -26.09 -34.25
CA ASN A 931 -14.44 -24.64 -34.46
C ASN A 931 -13.31 -23.96 -35.25
N TYR A 932 -12.07 -24.38 -35.03
CA TYR A 932 -10.83 -23.85 -35.61
C TYR A 932 -9.94 -25.03 -36.06
N PRO A 933 -10.22 -25.61 -37.24
CA PRO A 933 -9.42 -26.70 -37.79
C PRO A 933 -7.95 -26.28 -37.87
N GLU A 934 -7.01 -27.20 -37.66
CA GLU A 934 -5.55 -26.95 -37.68
C GLU A 934 -4.98 -26.20 -36.46
N PHE A 935 -5.80 -25.60 -35.57
CA PHE A 935 -5.29 -24.87 -34.40
C PHE A 935 -4.33 -25.70 -33.53
N PRO A 936 -4.61 -26.98 -33.19
CA PRO A 936 -3.67 -27.80 -32.42
C PRO A 936 -2.34 -28.02 -33.14
N GLN A 937 -2.36 -28.21 -34.46
CA GLN A 937 -1.16 -28.43 -35.28
C GLN A 937 -0.28 -27.18 -35.31
N LEU A 938 -0.89 -26.01 -35.51
CA LEU A 938 -0.19 -24.72 -35.50
C LEU A 938 0.43 -24.43 -34.12
N ARG A 939 -0.30 -24.73 -33.03
CA ARG A 939 0.21 -24.59 -31.66
C ARG A 939 1.46 -25.42 -31.44
N ASP A 940 1.40 -26.70 -31.81
CA ASP A 940 2.49 -27.64 -31.59
C ASP A 940 3.71 -27.25 -32.46
N ARG A 941 3.47 -26.75 -33.68
CA ARG A 941 4.53 -26.20 -34.55
C ARG A 941 5.19 -24.95 -33.97
N ILE A 942 4.42 -24.01 -33.42
CA ILE A 942 4.97 -22.82 -32.74
C ILE A 942 5.80 -23.23 -31.52
N LYS A 943 5.34 -24.21 -30.73
CA LYS A 943 6.13 -24.72 -29.59
C LYS A 943 7.45 -25.35 -30.05
N GLU A 944 7.43 -26.12 -31.13
CA GLU A 944 8.64 -26.71 -31.73
C GLU A 944 9.63 -25.63 -32.18
N ILE A 945 9.16 -24.60 -32.91
CA ILE A 945 10.00 -23.46 -33.34
C ILE A 945 10.63 -22.75 -32.14
N LEU A 946 9.86 -22.49 -31.08
CA LEU A 946 10.37 -21.83 -29.87
C LEU A 946 11.40 -22.69 -29.13
N SER A 947 11.17 -24.00 -29.03
CA SER A 947 12.10 -24.95 -28.39
C SER A 947 13.41 -25.04 -29.16
N ASN A 948 13.34 -25.23 -30.48
CA ASN A 948 14.53 -25.30 -31.34
C ASN A 948 15.31 -23.98 -31.30
N ALA A 949 14.62 -22.84 -31.28
CA ALA A 949 15.26 -21.54 -31.16
C ALA A 949 15.99 -21.36 -29.82
N GLU A 950 15.47 -21.89 -28.71
CA GLU A 950 16.15 -21.83 -27.41
C GLU A 950 17.44 -22.67 -27.39
N GLU A 951 17.42 -23.86 -27.99
CA GLU A 951 18.63 -24.67 -28.18
C GLU A 951 19.67 -23.95 -29.06
N LEU A 952 19.20 -23.35 -30.16
CA LEU A 952 20.06 -22.57 -31.06
C LEU A 952 20.61 -21.31 -30.39
N GLU A 953 19.85 -20.61 -29.54
CA GLU A 953 20.34 -19.45 -28.78
C GLU A 953 21.52 -19.82 -27.87
N GLN A 954 21.52 -21.02 -27.28
CA GLN A 954 22.67 -21.52 -26.50
C GLN A 954 23.90 -21.76 -27.39
N VAL A 955 23.71 -22.36 -28.56
CA VAL A 955 24.80 -22.56 -29.54
C VAL A 955 25.36 -21.21 -30.03
N VAL A 956 24.49 -20.23 -30.29
CA VAL A 956 24.88 -18.87 -30.70
C VAL A 956 25.70 -18.19 -29.61
N GLN A 957 25.36 -18.35 -28.34
CA GLN A 957 26.15 -17.78 -27.24
C GLN A 957 27.56 -18.40 -27.13
N LEU A 958 27.73 -19.65 -27.56
CA LEU A 958 29.01 -20.37 -27.50
C LEU A 958 29.91 -20.13 -28.72
N VAL A 959 29.34 -20.18 -29.93
CA VAL A 959 30.10 -20.23 -31.20
C VAL A 959 29.85 -19.00 -32.09
N GLY A 960 28.76 -18.25 -31.86
CA GLY A 960 28.35 -17.09 -32.65
C GLY A 960 27.36 -17.40 -33.77
N LYS A 961 26.55 -16.41 -34.17
CA LYS A 961 25.46 -16.56 -35.17
C LYS A 961 25.96 -16.94 -36.58
N SER A 962 27.23 -16.67 -36.90
CA SER A 962 27.82 -16.97 -38.21
C SER A 962 28.04 -18.47 -38.46
N ALA A 963 28.10 -19.28 -37.40
CA ALA A 963 28.32 -20.73 -37.50
C ALA A 963 27.05 -21.52 -37.82
N LEU A 964 25.89 -20.87 -37.86
CA LEU A 964 24.59 -21.52 -38.09
C LEU A 964 24.27 -21.73 -39.56
N SER A 965 23.49 -22.78 -39.85
CA SER A 965 22.90 -23.00 -41.16
C SER A 965 21.81 -21.97 -41.45
N ASP A 966 21.46 -21.76 -42.72
CA ASP A 966 20.42 -20.80 -43.09
C ASP A 966 19.03 -21.22 -42.58
N SER A 967 18.76 -22.52 -42.45
CA SER A 967 17.54 -23.05 -41.79
C SER A 967 17.47 -22.68 -40.30
N ASP A 968 18.60 -22.78 -39.59
CA ASP A 968 18.67 -22.43 -38.17
C ASP A 968 18.52 -20.91 -37.96
N LYS A 969 19.06 -20.11 -38.88
CA LYS A 969 18.88 -18.65 -38.88
C LYS A 969 17.41 -18.28 -39.09
N ILE A 970 16.69 -18.95 -40.00
CA ILE A 970 15.25 -18.76 -40.18
C ILE A 970 14.52 -19.04 -38.86
N THR A 971 14.81 -20.18 -38.24
CA THR A 971 14.16 -20.60 -36.99
C THR A 971 14.35 -19.57 -35.88
N LEU A 972 15.57 -19.02 -35.74
CA LEU A 972 15.85 -17.95 -34.78
C LEU A 972 15.11 -16.64 -35.12
N ASP A 973 15.16 -16.19 -36.37
CA ASP A 973 14.57 -14.92 -36.77
C ASP A 973 13.02 -14.97 -36.68
N VAL A 974 12.41 -16.11 -37.02
CA VAL A 974 10.97 -16.36 -36.84
C VAL A 974 10.62 -16.48 -35.37
N ALA A 975 11.42 -17.16 -34.56
CA ALA A 975 11.18 -17.24 -33.12
C ALA A 975 11.24 -15.85 -32.45
N THR A 976 12.14 -14.96 -32.89
CA THR A 976 12.15 -13.55 -32.46
C THR A 976 10.84 -12.85 -32.87
N LEU A 977 10.38 -13.04 -34.11
CA LEU A 977 9.11 -12.50 -34.59
C LEU A 977 7.94 -12.98 -33.71
N ILE A 978 7.87 -14.27 -33.41
CA ILE A 978 6.82 -14.85 -32.54
C ILE A 978 6.91 -14.26 -31.12
N LYS A 979 8.11 -14.12 -30.55
CA LYS A 979 8.30 -13.55 -29.20
C LYS A 979 7.83 -12.09 -29.13
N GLU A 980 8.18 -11.26 -30.11
CA GLU A 980 7.92 -9.81 -30.09
C GLU A 980 6.51 -9.42 -30.57
N ASP A 981 5.94 -10.15 -31.54
CA ASP A 981 4.69 -9.73 -32.18
C ASP A 981 3.49 -10.63 -31.87
N PHE A 982 3.71 -11.91 -31.54
CA PHE A 982 2.64 -12.85 -31.20
C PHE A 982 2.47 -13.03 -29.69
N LEU A 983 3.56 -13.32 -28.96
CA LEU A 983 3.50 -13.58 -27.52
C LEU A 983 3.39 -12.30 -26.69
N GLN A 984 4.05 -11.22 -27.11
CA GLN A 984 3.93 -9.94 -26.44
C GLN A 984 2.56 -9.32 -26.74
N GLN A 985 1.87 -8.84 -25.72
CA GLN A 985 0.54 -8.25 -25.85
C GLN A 985 0.41 -7.08 -24.88
N ASN A 986 0.01 -5.92 -25.42
CA ASN A 986 -0.16 -4.71 -24.61
C ASN A 986 -1.60 -4.60 -24.09
N GLY A 987 -1.77 -4.89 -22.81
CA GLY A 987 -3.05 -4.85 -22.09
C GLY A 987 -3.73 -3.47 -22.03
N TYR A 988 -3.02 -2.38 -22.36
CA TYR A 988 -3.55 -1.01 -22.34
C TYR A 988 -3.99 -0.49 -23.72
N SER A 989 -3.64 -1.21 -24.79
CA SER A 989 -3.94 -0.78 -26.16
C SER A 989 -5.34 -1.23 -26.62
N THR A 990 -6.00 -0.48 -27.50
CA THR A 990 -7.36 -0.82 -27.95
C THR A 990 -7.41 -2.10 -28.80
N TYR A 991 -6.38 -2.37 -29.60
CA TYR A 991 -6.33 -3.50 -30.53
C TYR A 991 -5.78 -4.80 -29.92
N ASP A 992 -4.94 -4.68 -28.87
CA ASP A 992 -4.23 -5.80 -28.24
C ASP A 992 -4.65 -6.01 -26.77
N ALA A 993 -5.49 -5.17 -26.16
CA ALA A 993 -5.96 -5.46 -24.79
C ALA A 993 -6.78 -6.75 -24.70
N PHE A 994 -7.54 -7.07 -25.77
CA PHE A 994 -8.30 -8.30 -25.91
C PHE A 994 -8.12 -8.87 -27.31
N CYS A 995 -7.58 -10.08 -27.41
CA CYS A 995 -7.44 -10.79 -28.67
C CYS A 995 -8.44 -11.95 -28.75
N PRO A 996 -9.44 -11.89 -29.65
CA PRO A 996 -10.33 -13.02 -29.87
C PRO A 996 -9.59 -14.25 -30.38
N ILE A 997 -10.17 -15.43 -30.13
CA ILE A 997 -9.55 -16.70 -30.52
C ILE A 997 -9.39 -16.83 -32.05
N TRP A 998 -10.34 -16.31 -32.84
CA TRP A 998 -10.26 -16.32 -34.30
C TRP A 998 -9.09 -15.46 -34.82
N LYS A 999 -8.86 -14.27 -34.23
CA LYS A 999 -7.71 -13.41 -34.56
C LYS A 999 -6.41 -14.12 -34.20
N THR A 1000 -6.36 -14.77 -33.04
CA THR A 1000 -5.20 -15.55 -32.60
C THR A 1000 -4.91 -16.69 -33.58
N PHE A 1001 -5.94 -17.41 -34.03
CA PHE A 1001 -5.82 -18.47 -35.02
C PHE A 1001 -5.26 -17.98 -36.37
N ASP A 1002 -5.81 -16.89 -36.92
CA ASP A 1002 -5.35 -16.35 -38.19
C ASP A 1002 -3.92 -15.77 -38.10
N MET A 1003 -3.56 -15.17 -36.97
CA MET A 1003 -2.18 -14.81 -36.69
C MET A 1003 -1.28 -16.05 -36.67
N MET A 1004 -1.63 -17.12 -35.96
CA MET A 1004 -0.83 -18.35 -35.94
C MET A 1004 -0.60 -18.90 -37.36
N ARG A 1005 -1.63 -18.87 -38.23
CA ARG A 1005 -1.50 -19.27 -39.64
C ARG A 1005 -0.51 -18.38 -40.40
N ALA A 1006 -0.56 -17.07 -40.22
CA ALA A 1006 0.36 -16.14 -40.89
C ALA A 1006 1.82 -16.34 -40.45
N PHE A 1007 2.08 -16.53 -39.15
CA PHE A 1007 3.43 -16.73 -38.64
C PHE A 1007 4.03 -18.08 -39.04
N VAL A 1008 3.24 -19.17 -38.94
CA VAL A 1008 3.69 -20.50 -39.38
C VAL A 1008 3.81 -20.56 -40.90
N GLY A 1009 2.89 -19.93 -41.64
CA GLY A 1009 2.97 -19.82 -43.10
C GLY A 1009 4.25 -19.11 -43.55
N TYR A 1010 4.62 -18.00 -42.90
CA TYR A 1010 5.88 -17.30 -43.21
C TYR A 1010 7.11 -18.17 -42.96
N HIS A 1011 7.11 -18.94 -41.85
CA HIS A 1011 8.18 -19.88 -41.55
C HIS A 1011 8.31 -20.96 -42.62
N ASP A 1012 7.20 -21.58 -43.01
CA ASP A 1012 7.21 -22.70 -43.94
C ASP A 1012 7.56 -22.27 -45.37
N GLU A 1013 7.09 -21.10 -45.83
CA GLU A 1013 7.50 -20.55 -47.12
C GLU A 1013 8.99 -20.13 -47.14
N ALA A 1014 9.50 -19.55 -46.05
CA ALA A 1014 10.93 -19.25 -45.91
C ALA A 1014 11.80 -20.51 -45.96
N GLN A 1015 11.38 -21.58 -45.27
CA GLN A 1015 12.07 -22.87 -45.28
C GLN A 1015 12.05 -23.51 -46.68
N LYS A 1016 10.92 -23.45 -47.39
CA LYS A 1016 10.81 -23.95 -48.78
C LYS A 1016 11.74 -23.17 -49.73
N ALA A 1017 11.78 -21.85 -49.64
CA ALA A 1017 12.62 -21.01 -50.49
C ALA A 1017 14.12 -21.28 -50.27
N VAL A 1018 14.56 -21.44 -49.02
CA VAL A 1018 15.96 -21.80 -48.72
C VAL A 1018 16.29 -23.22 -49.16
N ALA A 1019 15.35 -24.18 -49.02
CA ALA A 1019 15.52 -25.53 -49.54
C ALA A 1019 15.67 -25.57 -51.08
N ASN A 1020 15.06 -24.61 -51.80
CA ASN A 1020 15.21 -24.43 -53.25
C ASN A 1020 16.55 -23.76 -53.65
N GLY A 1021 17.40 -23.40 -52.69
CA GLY A 1021 18.75 -22.87 -52.94
C GLY A 1021 18.88 -21.35 -52.77
N ALA A 1022 17.84 -20.64 -52.32
CA ALA A 1022 17.93 -19.22 -52.01
C ALA A 1022 18.76 -18.97 -50.74
N ASN A 1023 19.51 -17.85 -50.71
CA ASN A 1023 20.27 -17.45 -49.53
C ASN A 1023 19.39 -16.63 -48.57
N TRP A 1024 19.35 -17.00 -47.29
CA TRP A 1024 18.47 -16.36 -46.31
C TRP A 1024 18.68 -14.84 -46.17
N SER A 1025 19.92 -14.35 -46.23
CA SER A 1025 20.19 -12.92 -46.06
C SER A 1025 19.57 -12.08 -47.19
N LYS A 1026 19.65 -12.56 -48.43
CA LYS A 1026 19.02 -11.89 -49.59
C LYS A 1026 17.50 -12.03 -49.55
N LEU A 1027 17.01 -13.21 -49.19
CA LEU A 1027 15.58 -13.47 -49.09
C LEU A 1027 14.93 -12.59 -48.02
N SER A 1028 15.53 -12.50 -46.83
CA SER A 1028 15.01 -11.68 -45.73
C SER A 1028 14.97 -10.18 -46.06
N GLU A 1029 15.86 -9.68 -46.92
CA GLU A 1029 15.82 -8.29 -47.40
C GLU A 1029 14.67 -8.11 -48.41
N ALA A 1030 14.53 -9.04 -49.35
CA ALA A 1030 13.50 -9.02 -50.38
C ALA A 1030 12.08 -9.17 -49.80
N THR A 1031 11.91 -9.98 -48.76
CA THR A 1031 10.61 -10.23 -48.10
C THR A 1031 10.39 -9.38 -46.84
N SER A 1032 11.12 -8.28 -46.71
CA SER A 1032 11.01 -7.37 -45.56
C SER A 1032 9.62 -6.70 -45.45
N ASP A 1033 8.96 -6.45 -46.59
CA ASP A 1033 7.59 -5.95 -46.67
C ASP A 1033 6.58 -6.95 -46.09
N VAL A 1034 6.70 -8.23 -46.46
CA VAL A 1034 5.88 -9.33 -45.93
C VAL A 1034 6.12 -9.51 -44.44
N LYS A 1035 7.39 -9.49 -43.99
CA LYS A 1035 7.74 -9.57 -42.57
C LYS A 1035 7.07 -8.44 -41.76
N HIS A 1036 7.12 -7.21 -42.27
CA HIS A 1036 6.45 -6.07 -41.65
C HIS A 1036 4.92 -6.23 -41.64
N ALA A 1037 4.33 -6.76 -42.70
CA ALA A 1037 2.89 -7.01 -42.79
C ALA A 1037 2.42 -8.09 -41.79
N VAL A 1038 3.19 -9.17 -41.61
CA VAL A 1038 2.94 -10.19 -40.58
C VAL A 1038 3.06 -9.59 -39.18
N SER A 1039 4.11 -8.81 -38.90
CA SER A 1039 4.27 -8.09 -37.62
C SER A 1039 3.11 -7.12 -37.34
N SER A 1040 2.63 -6.44 -38.38
CA SER A 1040 1.53 -5.46 -38.28
C SER A 1040 0.15 -6.09 -38.06
N SER A 1041 0.01 -7.40 -38.22
CA SER A 1041 -1.27 -8.10 -38.03
C SER A 1041 -1.83 -7.98 -36.61
N LYS A 1042 -0.98 -7.68 -35.61
CA LYS A 1042 -1.44 -7.39 -34.25
C LYS A 1042 -2.32 -6.14 -34.16
N PHE A 1043 -2.11 -5.15 -35.04
CA PHE A 1043 -2.87 -3.89 -35.05
C PHE A 1043 -4.28 -4.00 -35.63
N PHE A 1044 -4.67 -5.17 -36.16
CA PHE A 1044 -6.02 -5.37 -36.69
C PHE A 1044 -7.04 -5.32 -35.54
N GLU A 1045 -7.91 -4.32 -35.56
CA GLU A 1045 -8.87 -4.11 -34.49
C GLU A 1045 -10.00 -5.15 -34.52
N PRO A 1046 -10.28 -5.85 -33.39
CA PRO A 1046 -11.40 -6.77 -33.30
C PRO A 1046 -12.79 -6.13 -33.50
N SER A 1047 -12.90 -4.81 -33.32
CA SER A 1047 -14.12 -4.01 -33.47
C SER A 1047 -14.66 -3.98 -34.90
N ARG A 1048 -13.81 -4.16 -35.92
CA ARG A 1048 -14.17 -4.17 -37.35
C ARG A 1048 -14.98 -5.40 -37.75
N GLY A 1049 -15.00 -6.44 -36.92
CA GLY A 1049 -15.73 -7.69 -37.17
C GLY A 1049 -14.86 -8.79 -37.77
N GLN A 1050 -15.33 -10.03 -37.60
CA GLN A 1050 -14.57 -11.23 -37.92
C GLN A 1050 -14.34 -11.41 -39.43
N GLU A 1051 -15.36 -11.21 -40.27
CA GLU A 1051 -15.29 -11.46 -41.72
C GLU A 1051 -14.30 -10.52 -42.43
N GLU A 1052 -14.30 -9.23 -42.05
CA GLU A 1052 -13.41 -8.22 -42.64
C GLU A 1052 -11.94 -8.52 -42.31
N VAL A 1053 -11.65 -8.83 -41.05
CA VAL A 1053 -10.29 -9.13 -40.61
C VAL A 1053 -9.78 -10.45 -41.20
N HIS A 1054 -10.64 -11.47 -41.31
CA HIS A 1054 -10.28 -12.74 -41.96
C HIS A 1054 -9.89 -12.53 -43.44
N ALA A 1055 -10.64 -11.71 -44.18
CA ALA A 1055 -10.31 -11.37 -45.56
C ALA A 1055 -8.98 -10.61 -45.71
N GLU A 1056 -8.59 -9.79 -44.72
CA GLU A 1056 -7.27 -9.15 -44.69
C GLU A 1056 -6.16 -10.18 -44.46
N PHE A 1057 -6.37 -11.16 -43.57
CA PHE A 1057 -5.41 -12.27 -43.37
C PHE A 1057 -5.28 -13.17 -44.60
N GLU A 1058 -6.36 -13.47 -45.32
CA GLU A 1058 -6.28 -14.24 -46.57
C GLU A 1058 -5.49 -13.51 -47.67
N LYS A 1059 -5.68 -12.19 -47.79
CA LYS A 1059 -4.88 -11.34 -48.69
C LYS A 1059 -3.41 -11.33 -48.28
N LEU A 1060 -3.12 -11.25 -46.98
CA LEU A 1060 -1.76 -11.31 -46.45
C LEU A 1060 -1.08 -12.63 -46.81
N LEU A 1061 -1.75 -13.76 -46.63
CA LEU A 1061 -1.24 -15.10 -46.97
C LEU A 1061 -1.00 -15.25 -48.47
N SER A 1062 -1.91 -14.74 -49.31
CA SER A 1062 -1.76 -14.80 -50.77
C SER A 1062 -0.58 -13.95 -51.25
N ASN A 1063 -0.48 -12.70 -50.76
CA ASN A 1063 0.64 -11.81 -51.07
C ASN A 1063 1.99 -12.38 -50.59
N MET A 1064 2.00 -13.02 -49.42
CA MET A 1064 3.18 -13.72 -48.91
C MET A 1064 3.65 -14.80 -49.89
N GLN A 1065 2.75 -15.67 -50.37
CA GLN A 1065 3.10 -16.72 -51.33
C GLN A 1065 3.62 -16.15 -52.67
N GLU A 1066 2.97 -15.10 -53.20
CA GLU A 1066 3.39 -14.44 -54.43
C GLU A 1066 4.80 -13.83 -54.30
N ARG A 1067 5.09 -13.15 -53.19
CA ARG A 1067 6.41 -12.54 -52.92
C ARG A 1067 7.53 -13.55 -52.73
N PHE A 1068 7.27 -14.65 -52.04
CA PHE A 1068 8.25 -15.72 -51.92
C PHE A 1068 8.52 -16.41 -53.26
N ALA A 1069 7.51 -16.51 -54.14
CA ALA A 1069 7.72 -16.98 -55.51
C ALA A 1069 8.57 -16.00 -56.33
N GLU A 1070 8.24 -14.70 -56.34
CA GLU A 1070 8.98 -13.66 -57.07
C GLU A 1070 10.44 -13.52 -56.65
N SER A 1071 10.76 -13.79 -55.37
CA SER A 1071 12.11 -13.63 -54.82
C SER A 1071 12.98 -14.89 -54.93
N THR A 1072 12.40 -16.02 -55.34
CA THR A 1072 13.12 -17.28 -55.58
C THR A 1072 13.58 -17.42 -57.05
N ASP A 1073 12.94 -16.69 -57.97
CA ASP A 1073 13.35 -16.51 -59.37
C ASP A 1073 14.53 -15.50 -59.50
#